data_AF-A0A2E7NVV7-F1
#
_entry.id   AF-A0A2E7NVV7-F1
#
_cell.length_a   1.000
_cell.length_b   1.000
_cell.length_c   1.000
_cell.angle_alpha   90.00
_cell.angle_beta   90.00
_cell.angle_gamma   90.00
#
_symmetry.space_group_name_H-M   'P 1'
#
loop_
_entity.id
_entity.type
_entity.pdbx_description
1 polymer ?
#
loop_
_entity_poly.entity_id
_entity_poly.type
_entity_poly.pdbx_seq_one_letter_code
_entity_poly.pdbx_strand_id
1 'polypeptide(L)'
;MKRKSGQNRSQCLSMLPMAMLLGLVAVSGPVFAQQRLTGEDLDIVVDSRWAGTTHGGYLPVRIRARNNAKDRSVTFQVRRTVVSPVTQTIQLQSGATTELTLLVPMIGEMSYGRPELQVWVDGKRIPGLETNFEVRSRLVPWPEPAMLVISDRKASFEDYDKAVHGFFQAQPQASLRRGSYRSVSSESDRQWITPEMLPRTWLAYSGLDIVSVPISTLVAMEADARQAILGWVETGGTLLVTDVGEKASESRKLATVLELAQRAAVGDTWRVPTDESRKAALIRNPAMMAHPEGAAAVAVSQAAVLESTNPAPPPAVFELSWPPGDEAFAFRRIQRGRVVAFPGDPLTGTEADWTWFFGALSETQVGSRWFNWQGRHGMSSRQGQSDFLDFTVPGVGGVPIAVFLILITLFSIVIGPVNFVYLKRRGQLYLLVVTVPVIALVTSVSMIGYATVSNGLGIKSHTRSITFLDQDQETAVTIARVAMFAGLAPSSLDFSRESAVYPVYPHRTEFGGASVDWTDRQVFSNNWIKARTPAQFQVVRRFPLRGRISIGSPDDQEQLPVDNGLEWNLRCLFVHDAAGDRYLAQDVMAGRAVTIKKLPPGDLHNQMIPTTKMISDHFVAANGLAGSREDLRKNRSVENQFSLIEVNLRSFQSWSGFDQMPRRSYMAIIDQDPGIERGCSTSDTGSLHVLIGQY
;
A
#
# COMPACT_ATOMS: atom_id res chain seq x y z
N MET A 1 27.22 41.79 47.51
CA MET A 1 26.69 43.02 48.14
C MET A 1 26.14 43.92 47.03
N LYS A 2 24.81 43.96 46.83
CA LYS A 2 23.91 45.13 47.04
C LYS A 2 24.44 46.42 46.39
N ARG A 3 23.75 47.08 45.45
CA ARG A 3 22.36 47.58 45.55
C ARG A 3 21.79 48.01 44.17
N LYS A 4 20.49 47.71 43.97
CA LYS A 4 19.54 48.36 43.05
C LYS A 4 19.33 49.84 43.40
N SER A 5 18.93 50.70 42.45
CA SER A 5 17.54 51.20 42.32
C SER A 5 17.43 52.40 41.37
N GLY A 6 16.30 52.51 40.69
CA GLY A 6 15.90 53.70 39.94
C GLY A 6 14.62 53.48 39.14
N GLN A 7 13.48 53.60 39.80
CA GLN A 7 12.12 53.41 39.28
C GLN A 7 11.38 54.76 39.28
N ASN A 8 10.33 54.89 38.45
CA ASN A 8 9.29 55.95 38.37
C ASN A 8 9.62 57.16 37.46
N ARG A 9 8.70 57.72 36.63
CA ARG A 9 7.25 57.87 36.82
C ARG A 9 6.53 58.28 35.50
N SER A 10 5.31 57.77 35.29
CA SER A 10 4.09 58.42 34.77
C SER A 10 4.03 59.20 33.43
N GLN A 11 3.24 58.64 32.50
CA GLN A 11 2.06 59.23 31.81
C GLN A 11 2.16 60.62 31.16
N CYS A 12 1.93 60.68 29.83
CA CYS A 12 0.99 61.65 29.26
C CYS A 12 0.42 61.15 27.92
N LEU A 13 -0.91 61.15 27.83
CA LEU A 13 -1.71 60.92 26.62
C LEU A 13 -1.33 61.90 25.49
N SER A 14 -1.33 61.43 24.25
CA SER A 14 -1.91 62.19 23.15
C SER A 14 -2.52 61.25 22.11
N MET A 15 -3.85 61.30 22.04
CA MET A 15 -4.68 60.80 20.95
C MET A 15 -4.46 61.67 19.70
N LEU A 16 -4.39 61.06 18.52
CA LEU A 16 -4.85 61.58 17.21
C LEU A 16 -4.75 60.43 16.18
N PRO A 17 -5.55 60.43 15.10
CA PRO A 17 -6.50 59.37 14.82
C PRO A 17 -6.04 58.43 13.69
N MET A 18 -6.38 57.16 13.86
CA MET A 18 -6.18 56.09 12.89
C MET A 18 -7.25 56.19 11.80
N ALA A 19 -6.86 56.71 10.64
CA ALA A 19 -7.63 56.62 9.40
C ALA A 19 -6.86 55.76 8.38
N MET A 20 -7.59 54.84 7.73
CA MET A 20 -7.23 54.05 6.55
C MET A 20 -6.10 53.01 6.67
N LEU A 21 -6.48 51.74 6.76
CA LEU A 21 -6.40 50.82 5.62
C LEU A 21 -7.33 49.63 5.88
N LEU A 22 -8.53 49.67 5.31
CA LEU A 22 -9.43 48.53 5.22
C LEU A 22 -8.82 47.57 4.19
N GLY A 23 -7.89 46.74 4.64
CA GLY A 23 -7.42 45.59 3.88
C GLY A 23 -8.60 44.65 3.66
N LEU A 24 -8.92 44.42 2.40
CA LEU A 24 -9.84 43.38 1.96
C LEU A 24 -9.20 42.02 2.32
N VAL A 25 -9.37 41.61 3.58
CA VAL A 25 -9.12 40.23 4.00
C VAL A 25 -10.22 39.42 3.34
N ALA A 26 -9.91 38.82 2.18
CA ALA A 26 -10.70 37.72 1.68
C ALA A 26 -10.74 36.67 2.78
N VAL A 27 -11.91 36.53 3.42
CA VAL A 27 -12.15 35.52 4.44
C VAL A 27 -12.04 34.17 3.73
N SER A 28 -10.84 33.58 3.74
CA SER A 28 -10.64 32.20 3.38
C SER A 28 -11.36 31.37 4.44
N GLY A 29 -12.56 30.88 4.09
CA GLY A 29 -13.24 29.87 4.89
C GLY A 29 -12.34 28.65 5.11
N PRO A 30 -12.65 27.79 6.09
CA PRO A 30 -11.83 26.62 6.37
C PRO A 30 -11.68 25.77 5.10
N VAL A 31 -10.42 25.56 4.68
CA VAL A 31 -10.02 24.86 3.44
C VAL A 31 -10.40 23.37 3.46
N PHE A 32 -10.86 22.88 4.61
CA PHE A 32 -11.45 21.55 4.79
C PHE A 32 -12.94 21.48 4.45
N ALA A 33 -13.57 22.54 3.95
CA ALA A 33 -14.97 22.50 3.54
C ALA A 33 -15.13 22.05 2.09
N GLN A 34 -16.26 21.43 1.79
CA GLN A 34 -16.75 21.28 0.42
C GLN A 34 -16.83 22.66 -0.24
N GLN A 35 -16.29 22.78 -1.45
CA GLN A 35 -16.18 24.03 -2.18
C GLN A 35 -17.13 24.03 -3.37
N ARG A 36 -17.74 25.17 -3.65
CA ARG A 36 -18.58 25.37 -4.83
C ARG A 36 -17.95 26.41 -5.73
N LEU A 37 -17.72 26.05 -6.98
CA LEU A 37 -17.14 26.88 -8.03
C LEU A 37 -18.24 27.15 -9.06
N THR A 38 -18.43 28.42 -9.41
CA THR A 38 -19.43 28.83 -10.40
C THR A 38 -18.80 29.78 -11.40
N GLY A 39 -19.06 29.59 -12.69
CA GLY A 39 -18.46 30.37 -13.76
C GLY A 39 -18.66 29.70 -15.12
N GLU A 40 -18.75 30.48 -16.20
CA GLU A 40 -18.98 29.97 -17.57
C GLU A 40 -20.19 29.00 -17.63
N ASP A 41 -21.30 29.32 -16.97
CA ASP A 41 -22.50 28.44 -16.87
C ASP A 41 -22.22 27.04 -16.30
N LEU A 42 -21.10 26.85 -15.61
CA LEU A 42 -20.80 25.64 -14.82
C LEU A 42 -21.11 25.89 -13.36
N ASP A 43 -21.69 24.87 -12.73
CA ASP A 43 -21.85 24.78 -11.29
C ASP A 43 -21.16 23.51 -10.80
N ILE A 44 -20.05 23.69 -10.11
CA ILE A 44 -19.14 22.60 -9.73
C ILE A 44 -19.02 22.57 -8.22
N VAL A 45 -19.23 21.40 -7.64
CA VAL A 45 -19.01 21.12 -6.24
C VAL A 45 -17.81 20.19 -6.13
N VAL A 46 -16.84 20.56 -5.30
CA VAL A 46 -15.58 19.83 -5.06
C VAL A 46 -15.50 19.48 -3.59
N ASP A 47 -15.27 18.20 -3.28
CA ASP A 47 -15.00 17.74 -1.93
C ASP A 47 -13.73 16.88 -1.90
N SER A 48 -12.68 17.45 -1.31
CA SER A 48 -11.37 16.80 -1.11
C SER A 48 -11.16 16.33 0.33
N ARG A 49 -12.17 16.42 1.21
CA ARG A 49 -12.06 15.89 2.57
C ARG A 49 -11.86 14.38 2.49
N TRP A 50 -10.68 13.94 2.88
CA TRP A 50 -10.33 12.52 2.95
C TRP A 50 -9.26 12.28 4.02
N ALA A 51 -9.23 11.07 4.56
CA ALA A 51 -8.15 10.60 5.43
C ALA A 51 -7.09 9.85 4.61
N GLY A 52 -5.96 9.58 5.24
CA GLY A 52 -4.90 8.74 4.72
C GLY A 52 -3.99 9.43 3.73
N THR A 53 -3.38 8.60 2.90
CA THR A 53 -2.45 8.97 1.82
C THR A 53 -1.08 9.49 2.22
N THR A 54 -0.80 9.60 3.51
CA THR A 54 0.50 9.99 4.09
C THR A 54 1.66 9.06 3.70
N HIS A 55 1.34 7.85 3.25
CA HIS A 55 2.31 6.83 2.84
C HIS A 55 2.13 6.32 1.40
N GLY A 56 1.00 6.61 0.77
CA GLY A 56 0.73 6.24 -0.62
C GLY A 56 -0.75 6.13 -0.94
N GLY A 57 -1.10 5.49 -2.04
CA GLY A 57 -2.48 5.32 -2.46
C GLY A 57 -2.97 6.46 -3.34
N TYR A 58 -4.28 6.55 -3.54
CA TYR A 58 -4.90 7.62 -4.30
C TYR A 58 -5.73 8.52 -3.38
N LEU A 59 -5.54 9.82 -3.51
CA LEU A 59 -6.40 10.83 -2.91
C LEU A 59 -7.60 11.08 -3.87
N PRO A 60 -8.84 10.82 -3.45
CA PRO A 60 -10.00 11.13 -4.25
C PRO A 60 -10.39 12.61 -4.13
N VAL A 61 -10.44 13.30 -5.26
CA VAL A 61 -11.10 14.61 -5.39
C VAL A 61 -12.48 14.35 -5.98
N ARG A 62 -13.52 14.46 -5.14
CA ARG A 62 -14.91 14.14 -5.51
C ARG A 62 -15.55 15.39 -6.11
N ILE A 63 -16.09 15.26 -7.31
CA ILE A 63 -16.56 16.39 -8.12
C ILE A 63 -17.97 16.10 -8.61
N ARG A 64 -18.91 17.00 -8.34
CA ARG A 64 -20.22 17.05 -8.98
C ARG A 64 -20.26 18.28 -9.87
N ALA A 65 -20.43 18.11 -11.17
CA ALA A 65 -20.42 19.19 -12.14
C ALA A 65 -21.73 19.23 -12.91
N ARG A 66 -22.37 20.40 -12.96
CA ARG A 66 -23.57 20.67 -13.75
C ARG A 66 -23.27 21.67 -14.86
N ASN A 67 -23.71 21.35 -16.07
CA ASN A 67 -23.62 22.23 -17.23
C ASN A 67 -24.95 22.94 -17.47
N ASN A 68 -24.95 24.28 -17.41
CA ASN A 68 -26.13 25.10 -17.71
C ASN A 68 -26.06 25.77 -19.10
N ALA A 69 -25.07 25.41 -19.93
CA ALA A 69 -24.92 25.87 -21.32
C ALA A 69 -25.08 24.70 -22.31
N LYS A 70 -24.62 24.87 -23.55
CA LYS A 70 -24.57 23.82 -24.58
C LYS A 70 -23.58 22.70 -24.24
N ASP A 71 -23.69 21.60 -24.97
CA ASP A 71 -22.75 20.47 -24.92
C ASP A 71 -21.30 20.95 -25.11
N ARG A 72 -20.41 20.44 -24.25
CA ARG A 72 -19.00 20.85 -24.21
C ARG A 72 -18.12 19.83 -23.51
N SER A 73 -16.83 19.92 -23.81
CA SER A 73 -15.80 19.13 -23.15
C SER A 73 -15.29 19.86 -21.91
N VAL A 74 -15.34 19.22 -20.76
CA VAL A 74 -14.85 19.78 -19.49
C VAL A 74 -13.69 18.93 -18.98
N THR A 75 -12.54 19.56 -18.76
CA THR A 75 -11.33 18.90 -18.25
C THR A 75 -11.01 19.38 -16.85
N PHE A 76 -10.92 18.43 -15.93
CA PHE A 76 -10.47 18.65 -14.56
C PHE A 76 -8.99 18.29 -14.48
N GLN A 77 -8.16 19.23 -14.03
CA GLN A 77 -6.73 19.04 -13.91
C GLN A 77 -6.26 19.40 -12.50
N VAL A 78 -5.59 18.45 -11.84
CA VAL A 78 -4.83 18.71 -10.61
C VAL A 78 -3.36 18.89 -10.98
N ARG A 79 -2.73 19.96 -10.50
CA ARG A 79 -1.30 20.24 -10.72
C ARG A 79 -0.68 20.88 -9.48
N ARG A 80 0.65 20.74 -9.32
CA ARG A 80 1.63 21.55 -8.55
C ARG A 80 2.91 20.72 -8.37
N THR A 81 3.98 21.30 -7.82
CA THR A 81 5.26 20.61 -7.55
C THR A 81 5.16 19.44 -6.57
N VAL A 82 4.08 19.37 -5.78
CA VAL A 82 3.94 18.41 -4.67
C VAL A 82 3.17 17.14 -5.03
N VAL A 83 2.51 17.09 -6.19
CA VAL A 83 1.77 15.92 -6.67
C VAL A 83 2.02 15.70 -8.16
N SER A 84 1.91 14.45 -8.60
CA SER A 84 1.91 14.12 -10.03
C SER A 84 0.71 14.82 -10.71
N PRO A 85 0.89 15.56 -11.82
CA PRO A 85 -0.25 16.14 -12.52
C PRO A 85 -1.25 15.07 -12.94
N VAL A 86 -2.53 15.32 -12.68
CA VAL A 86 -3.61 14.41 -13.01
C VAL A 86 -4.67 15.12 -13.82
N THR A 87 -5.16 14.48 -14.88
CA THR A 87 -6.19 15.05 -15.75
C THR A 87 -7.32 14.06 -15.98
N GLN A 88 -8.55 14.55 -16.08
CA GLN A 88 -9.69 13.79 -16.58
C GLN A 88 -10.60 14.71 -17.38
N THR A 89 -10.90 14.32 -18.62
CA THR A 89 -11.85 15.01 -19.48
C THR A 89 -13.16 14.25 -19.54
N ILE A 90 -14.27 14.98 -19.49
CA ILE A 90 -15.62 14.44 -19.66
C ILE A 90 -16.38 15.24 -20.71
N GLN A 91 -17.28 14.58 -21.42
CA GLN A 91 -18.29 15.24 -22.24
C GLN A 91 -19.51 15.54 -21.37
N LEU A 92 -19.87 16.81 -21.25
CA LEU A 92 -20.95 17.26 -20.38
C LEU A 92 -22.06 17.88 -21.23
N GLN A 93 -23.16 17.14 -21.38
CA GLN A 93 -24.33 17.57 -22.14
C GLN A 93 -25.04 18.77 -21.49
N SER A 94 -25.81 19.51 -22.28
CA SER A 94 -26.61 20.64 -21.81
C SER A 94 -27.60 20.20 -20.73
N GLY A 95 -27.61 20.92 -19.59
CA GLY A 95 -28.46 20.63 -18.44
C GLY A 95 -28.02 19.42 -17.60
N ALA A 96 -27.04 18.63 -18.05
CA ALA A 96 -26.61 17.42 -17.36
C ALA A 96 -25.84 17.74 -16.07
N THR A 97 -26.01 16.88 -15.07
CA THR A 97 -25.20 16.85 -13.84
C THR A 97 -24.48 15.51 -13.77
N THR A 98 -23.18 15.55 -13.60
CA THR A 98 -22.32 14.36 -13.54
C THR A 98 -21.51 14.38 -12.25
N GLU A 99 -21.46 13.23 -11.57
CA GLU A 99 -20.53 13.00 -10.47
C GLU A 99 -19.34 12.17 -10.95
N LEU A 100 -18.14 12.56 -10.56
CA LEU A 100 -16.90 11.84 -10.85
C LEU A 100 -15.91 11.96 -9.69
N THR A 101 -14.98 11.02 -9.62
CA THR A 101 -13.88 11.05 -8.65
C THR A 101 -12.57 11.11 -9.41
N LEU A 102 -11.85 12.22 -9.29
CA LEU A 102 -10.51 12.39 -9.85
C LEU A 102 -9.48 11.84 -8.87
N LEU A 103 -8.78 10.78 -9.25
CA LEU A 103 -7.82 10.08 -8.39
C LEU A 103 -6.41 10.63 -8.54
N VAL A 104 -5.89 11.25 -7.49
CA VAL A 104 -4.52 11.80 -7.44
C VAL A 104 -3.58 10.76 -6.81
N PRO A 105 -2.63 10.14 -7.54
CA PRO A 105 -1.70 9.20 -6.97
C PRO A 105 -0.72 9.94 -6.05
N MET A 106 -0.60 9.45 -4.82
CA MET A 106 0.18 10.10 -3.78
C MET A 106 1.61 9.55 -3.79
N ILE A 107 2.44 10.19 -4.58
CA ILE A 107 3.81 9.76 -4.91
C ILE A 107 4.81 10.86 -4.56
N GLY A 108 5.97 10.45 -4.08
CA GLY A 108 7.07 11.37 -3.78
C GLY A 108 6.90 12.07 -2.44
N GLU A 109 7.98 12.71 -2.01
CA GLU A 109 7.97 13.52 -0.80
C GLU A 109 7.35 14.88 -1.14
N MET A 110 6.36 15.30 -0.35
CA MET A 110 5.72 16.58 -0.60
C MET A 110 6.59 17.70 -0.02
N SER A 111 7.03 18.59 -0.91
CA SER A 111 7.49 19.92 -0.53
C SER A 111 6.32 20.78 -0.01
N TYR A 112 6.61 21.97 0.51
CA TYR A 112 5.58 22.92 0.90
C TYR A 112 4.74 23.35 -0.32
N GLY A 113 3.43 23.15 -0.26
CA GLY A 113 2.51 23.56 -1.32
C GLY A 113 1.18 22.82 -1.26
N ARG A 114 0.10 23.52 -1.64
CA ARG A 114 -1.23 22.91 -1.79
C ARG A 114 -1.47 22.55 -3.26
N PRO A 115 -1.89 21.32 -3.58
CA PRO A 115 -2.39 21.02 -4.93
C PRO A 115 -3.55 21.92 -5.30
N GLU A 116 -3.65 22.18 -6.59
CA GLU A 116 -4.69 23.05 -7.15
C GLU A 116 -5.45 22.28 -8.22
N LEU A 117 -6.77 22.20 -8.05
CA LEU A 117 -7.69 21.77 -9.08
C LEU A 117 -8.00 22.96 -9.99
N GLN A 118 -7.94 22.74 -11.29
CA GLN A 118 -8.28 23.70 -12.33
C GLN A 118 -9.26 23.10 -13.31
N VAL A 119 -10.16 23.94 -13.83
CA VAL A 119 -11.15 23.55 -14.83
C VAL A 119 -10.84 24.19 -16.18
N TRP A 120 -10.92 23.38 -17.22
CA TRP A 120 -10.81 23.80 -18.60
C TRP A 120 -12.10 23.44 -19.35
N VAL A 121 -12.51 24.31 -20.26
CA VAL A 121 -13.67 24.10 -21.13
C VAL A 121 -13.21 24.22 -22.57
N ASP A 122 -13.48 23.20 -23.38
CA ASP A 122 -13.10 23.14 -24.80
C ASP A 122 -11.63 23.51 -25.04
N GLY A 123 -10.74 23.03 -24.17
CA GLY A 123 -9.29 23.26 -24.24
C GLY A 123 -8.80 24.61 -23.71
N LYS A 124 -9.70 25.47 -23.19
CA LYS A 124 -9.35 26.76 -22.58
C LYS A 124 -9.52 26.72 -21.07
N ARG A 125 -8.49 27.12 -20.32
CA ARG A 125 -8.56 27.28 -18.87
C ARG A 125 -9.57 28.37 -18.52
N ILE A 126 -10.45 28.10 -17.56
CA ILE A 126 -11.42 29.08 -17.08
C ILE A 126 -10.90 29.74 -15.79
N PRO A 127 -10.54 31.03 -15.82
CA PRO A 127 -10.16 31.77 -14.62
C PRO A 127 -11.32 31.80 -13.61
N GLY A 128 -11.04 31.67 -12.32
CA GLY A 128 -12.06 31.63 -11.27
C GLY A 128 -12.69 30.25 -11.03
N LEU A 129 -12.47 29.28 -11.93
CA LEU A 129 -12.79 27.86 -11.69
C LEU A 129 -11.53 27.10 -11.27
N GLU A 130 -10.92 27.57 -10.18
CA GLU A 130 -9.81 26.89 -9.52
C GLU A 130 -10.02 26.81 -8.02
N THR A 131 -9.47 25.77 -7.41
CA THR A 131 -9.45 25.66 -5.96
C THR A 131 -8.25 24.90 -5.45
N ASN A 132 -7.75 25.30 -4.28
CA ASN A 132 -6.68 24.60 -3.58
C ASN A 132 -7.29 23.67 -2.54
N PHE A 133 -6.68 22.51 -2.37
CA PHE A 133 -7.03 21.58 -1.31
C PHE A 133 -5.78 21.15 -0.54
N GLU A 134 -6.00 20.71 0.69
CA GLU A 134 -4.92 20.22 1.53
C GLU A 134 -4.69 18.74 1.30
N VAL A 135 -3.41 18.37 1.33
CA VAL A 135 -2.97 16.99 1.31
C VAL A 135 -2.14 16.76 2.53
N ARG A 136 -2.44 15.68 3.24
CA ARG A 136 -1.79 15.39 4.50
C ARG A 136 -0.32 15.06 4.28
N SER A 137 0.54 15.74 5.04
CA SER A 137 1.97 15.43 5.12
C SER A 137 2.22 14.52 6.31
N ARG A 138 3.28 13.71 6.22
CA ARG A 138 3.70 12.86 7.32
C ARG A 138 4.35 13.73 8.40
N LEU A 139 3.62 14.00 9.48
CA LEU A 139 4.12 14.78 10.63
C LEU A 139 4.65 13.89 11.77
N VAL A 140 4.22 12.62 11.85
CA VAL A 140 4.63 11.66 12.89
C VAL A 140 5.68 10.64 12.42
N PRO A 141 6.66 10.30 13.29
CA PRO A 141 7.75 9.40 12.93
C PRO A 141 7.39 7.90 13.00
N TRP A 142 6.20 7.53 13.48
CA TRP A 142 5.66 6.16 13.45
C TRP A 142 4.47 6.07 12.49
N PRO A 143 4.19 4.88 11.93
CA PRO A 143 3.00 4.66 11.10
C PRO A 143 1.74 4.61 11.97
N GLU A 144 0.73 5.39 11.62
CA GLU A 144 -0.59 5.43 12.29
C GLU A 144 -1.69 4.98 11.33
N PRO A 145 -2.74 4.28 11.80
CA PRO A 145 -3.91 3.99 11.00
C PRO A 145 -4.62 5.26 10.52
N ALA A 146 -4.83 5.35 9.22
CA ALA A 146 -5.74 6.33 8.65
C ALA A 146 -7.19 5.86 8.75
N MET A 147 -8.08 6.69 9.33
CA MET A 147 -9.49 6.35 9.53
C MET A 147 -10.44 7.32 8.81
N LEU A 148 -11.35 6.78 8.01
CA LEU A 148 -12.49 7.51 7.44
C LEU A 148 -13.79 7.06 8.09
N VAL A 149 -14.57 7.98 8.65
CA VAL A 149 -15.94 7.72 9.11
C VAL A 149 -16.93 8.28 8.10
N ILE A 150 -17.80 7.42 7.58
CA ILE A 150 -18.88 7.78 6.65
C ILE A 150 -20.20 7.75 7.43
N SER A 151 -20.74 8.92 7.78
CA SER A 151 -21.95 9.03 8.59
C SER A 151 -22.61 10.39 8.39
N ASP A 152 -23.92 10.50 8.57
CA ASP A 152 -24.59 11.81 8.62
C ASP A 152 -24.29 12.56 9.93
N ARG A 153 -23.84 11.84 10.97
CA ARG A 153 -23.48 12.41 12.27
C ARG A 153 -22.00 12.70 12.32
N LYS A 154 -21.63 13.91 12.76
CA LYS A 154 -20.24 14.30 12.98
C LYS A 154 -19.58 13.36 13.98
N ALA A 155 -18.44 12.78 13.59
CA ALA A 155 -17.62 11.93 14.45
C ALA A 155 -16.68 12.75 15.36
N SER A 156 -16.47 12.26 16.57
CA SER A 156 -15.32 12.65 17.42
C SER A 156 -14.25 11.58 17.33
N PHE A 157 -12.98 12.00 17.24
CA PHE A 157 -11.82 11.10 17.16
C PHE A 157 -10.95 11.15 18.41
N GLU A 158 -11.35 11.86 19.47
CA GLU A 158 -10.48 12.19 20.61
C GLU A 158 -9.87 10.94 21.28
N ASP A 159 -10.71 9.99 21.71
CA ASP A 159 -10.24 8.79 22.40
C ASP A 159 -9.57 7.79 21.45
N TYR A 160 -10.02 7.74 20.19
CA TYR A 160 -9.33 7.00 19.14
C TYR A 160 -7.91 7.54 18.93
N ASP A 161 -7.74 8.86 18.86
CA ASP A 161 -6.45 9.50 18.65
C ASP A 161 -5.50 9.24 19.81
N LYS A 162 -5.98 9.34 21.06
CA LYS A 162 -5.18 8.97 22.23
C LYS A 162 -4.71 7.52 22.14
N ALA A 163 -5.60 6.59 21.79
CA ALA A 163 -5.27 5.17 21.67
C ALA A 163 -4.28 4.90 20.54
N VAL A 164 -4.43 5.56 19.39
CA VAL A 164 -3.49 5.43 18.27
C VAL A 164 -2.09 5.89 18.68
N HIS A 165 -1.98 7.08 19.28
CA HIS A 165 -0.68 7.60 19.72
C HIS A 165 -0.07 6.66 20.77
N GLY A 166 -0.84 6.25 21.77
CA GLY A 166 -0.35 5.38 22.83
C GLY A 166 0.06 3.99 22.33
N PHE A 167 -0.77 3.35 21.50
CA PHE A 167 -0.55 1.99 21.05
C PHE A 167 0.55 1.89 19.98
N PHE A 168 0.58 2.79 18.99
CA PHE A 168 1.52 2.70 17.86
C PHE A 168 2.89 3.31 18.16
N GLN A 169 2.99 4.31 19.05
CA GLN A 169 4.29 4.81 19.53
C GLN A 169 5.09 3.73 20.27
N ALA A 170 4.38 2.83 20.97
CA ALA A 170 4.98 1.73 21.71
C ALA A 170 5.43 0.55 20.84
N GLN A 171 5.13 0.55 19.53
CA GLN A 171 5.47 -0.55 18.63
C GLN A 171 6.94 -0.48 18.18
N PRO A 172 7.58 -1.64 17.89
CA PRO A 172 8.97 -1.70 17.39
C PRO A 172 9.24 -0.89 16.11
N GLN A 173 8.18 -0.53 15.38
CA GLN A 173 8.22 0.23 14.13
C GLN A 173 8.39 1.75 14.35
N ALA A 174 8.18 2.24 15.58
CA ALA A 174 8.36 3.65 15.88
C ALA A 174 9.85 4.04 15.82
N SER A 175 10.19 5.06 15.00
CA SER A 175 11.59 5.47 14.89
C SER A 175 12.08 6.11 16.20
N LEU A 176 13.09 5.52 16.83
CA LEU A 176 13.66 5.96 18.13
C LEU A 176 14.49 7.27 18.05
N ARG A 177 14.23 8.19 17.09
CA ARG A 177 14.86 9.52 17.12
C ARG A 177 14.24 10.35 18.25
N ARG A 178 14.74 10.08 19.47
CA ARG A 178 14.38 10.62 20.77
C ARG A 178 14.83 12.09 20.89
N GLY A 179 14.23 12.98 20.11
CA GLY A 179 14.46 14.42 20.19
C GLY A 179 13.16 15.14 20.52
N SER A 180 12.98 15.55 21.79
CA SER A 180 12.16 16.70 22.25
C SER A 180 10.86 17.07 21.48
N TYR A 181 10.00 16.13 21.11
CA TYR A 181 8.66 16.45 20.61
C TYR A 181 7.69 16.57 21.79
N ARG A 182 7.59 17.77 22.37
CA ARG A 182 6.59 18.11 23.42
C ARG A 182 5.29 18.72 22.87
N SER A 183 5.14 18.74 21.55
CA SER A 183 3.91 19.20 20.88
C SER A 183 3.71 18.36 19.64
N VAL A 184 2.91 17.29 19.77
CA VAL A 184 2.34 16.60 18.62
C VAL A 184 1.18 17.47 18.14
N SER A 185 1.27 18.00 16.92
CA SER A 185 0.20 18.81 16.33
C SER A 185 -1.09 18.00 16.21
N SER A 186 -2.23 18.65 16.43
CA SER A 186 -3.60 18.11 16.39
C SER A 186 -4.10 17.66 15.00
N GLU A 187 -3.23 17.53 13.99
CA GLU A 187 -3.62 17.01 12.69
C GLU A 187 -3.55 15.48 12.70
N SER A 188 -4.60 14.87 13.21
CA SER A 188 -4.79 13.43 13.12
C SER A 188 -5.20 13.05 11.69
N ASP A 189 -4.61 11.99 11.13
CA ASP A 189 -4.93 11.38 9.81
C ASP A 189 -6.32 10.71 9.74
N ARG A 190 -7.33 11.43 10.23
CA ARG A 190 -8.68 10.97 10.54
C ARG A 190 -9.65 11.95 9.91
N GLN A 191 -10.71 11.44 9.30
CA GLN A 191 -11.67 12.29 8.61
C GLN A 191 -13.08 11.73 8.74
N TRP A 192 -14.03 12.64 8.92
CA TRP A 192 -15.45 12.34 8.80
C TRP A 192 -16.04 12.98 7.55
N ILE A 193 -16.92 12.26 6.85
CA ILE A 193 -17.68 12.73 5.70
C ILE A 193 -19.13 12.21 5.76
N THR A 194 -20.03 12.92 5.08
CA THR A 194 -21.38 12.43 4.79
C THR A 194 -21.35 11.37 3.68
N PRO A 195 -22.36 10.49 3.56
CA PRO A 195 -22.47 9.48 2.51
C PRO A 195 -22.85 10.06 1.13
N GLU A 196 -22.42 11.28 0.82
CA GLU A 196 -22.65 11.94 -0.47
C GLU A 196 -21.40 11.86 -1.37
N MET A 197 -21.64 11.73 -2.69
CA MET A 197 -20.59 11.66 -3.71
C MET A 197 -19.54 10.59 -3.41
N LEU A 198 -19.93 9.46 -2.81
CA LEU A 198 -18.99 8.41 -2.44
C LEU A 198 -18.30 7.83 -3.69
N PRO A 199 -16.98 7.63 -3.66
CA PRO A 199 -16.27 7.05 -4.80
C PRO A 199 -16.80 5.66 -5.17
N ARG A 200 -16.97 5.42 -6.46
CA ARG A 200 -17.42 4.14 -7.04
C ARG A 200 -16.28 3.21 -7.46
N THR A 201 -15.07 3.47 -6.97
CA THR A 201 -13.88 2.66 -7.26
C THR A 201 -13.08 2.41 -6.00
N TRP A 202 -12.62 1.18 -5.82
CA TRP A 202 -11.85 0.77 -4.64
C TRP A 202 -10.53 1.54 -4.53
N LEU A 203 -9.97 2.04 -5.65
CA LEU A 203 -8.72 2.80 -5.69
C LEU A 203 -8.81 4.07 -4.82
N ALA A 204 -9.98 4.71 -4.75
CA ALA A 204 -10.20 5.90 -3.93
C ALA A 204 -10.00 5.65 -2.43
N TYR A 205 -10.21 4.40 -1.99
CA TYR A 205 -10.06 3.99 -0.60
C TYR A 205 -8.66 3.45 -0.30
N SER A 206 -7.80 3.29 -1.31
CA SER A 206 -6.52 2.57 -1.14
C SER A 206 -5.59 3.22 -0.12
N GLY A 207 -5.62 4.55 0.00
CA GLY A 207 -4.83 5.31 0.96
C GLY A 207 -5.32 5.22 2.42
N LEU A 208 -6.46 4.57 2.68
CA LEU A 208 -7.05 4.38 4.01
C LEU A 208 -6.65 3.04 4.60
N ASP A 209 -6.65 2.95 5.92
CA ASP A 209 -6.47 1.69 6.66
C ASP A 209 -7.78 1.20 7.27
N ILE A 210 -8.61 2.13 7.77
CA ILE A 210 -9.90 1.85 8.40
C ILE A 210 -10.99 2.71 7.76
N VAL A 211 -12.12 2.09 7.40
CA VAL A 211 -13.36 2.78 7.02
C VAL A 211 -14.44 2.37 8.01
N SER A 212 -15.14 3.31 8.62
CA SER A 212 -16.25 3.07 9.53
C SER A 212 -17.56 3.58 8.93
N VAL A 213 -18.58 2.71 8.89
CA VAL A 213 -19.89 3.01 8.28
C VAL A 213 -21.01 2.35 9.09
N PRO A 214 -22.07 3.09 9.47
CA PRO A 214 -23.27 2.48 10.04
C PRO A 214 -23.94 1.50 9.08
N ILE A 215 -24.50 0.40 9.61
CA ILE A 215 -25.16 -0.61 8.78
C ILE A 215 -26.34 -0.03 7.97
N SER A 216 -27.04 0.97 8.51
CA SER A 216 -28.13 1.67 7.81
C SER A 216 -27.61 2.38 6.56
N THR A 217 -26.50 3.11 6.69
CA THR A 217 -25.81 3.80 5.59
C THR A 217 -25.26 2.80 4.57
N LEU A 218 -24.65 1.70 5.02
CA LEU A 218 -24.12 0.65 4.15
C LEU A 218 -25.22 -0.04 3.32
N VAL A 219 -26.42 -0.18 3.88
CA VAL A 219 -27.58 -0.71 3.15
C VAL A 219 -28.16 0.32 2.18
N ALA A 220 -28.23 1.60 2.58
CA ALA A 220 -28.85 2.66 1.77
C ALA A 220 -27.97 3.18 0.63
N MET A 221 -26.65 3.00 0.70
CA MET A 221 -25.73 3.49 -0.35
C MET A 221 -25.92 2.77 -1.69
N GLU A 222 -25.55 3.48 -2.76
CA GLU A 222 -25.52 2.94 -4.12
C GLU A 222 -24.68 1.65 -4.20
N ALA A 223 -25.10 0.72 -5.06
CA ALA A 223 -24.45 -0.58 -5.20
C ALA A 223 -22.96 -0.44 -5.58
N ASP A 224 -22.62 0.44 -6.52
CA ASP A 224 -21.24 0.63 -6.97
C ASP A 224 -20.33 1.19 -5.87
N ALA A 225 -20.83 2.14 -5.05
CA ALA A 225 -20.09 2.67 -3.91
C ALA A 225 -19.88 1.61 -2.82
N ARG A 226 -20.91 0.77 -2.57
CA ARG A 226 -20.78 -0.38 -1.66
C ARG A 226 -19.74 -1.38 -2.16
N GLN A 227 -19.80 -1.73 -3.45
CA GLN A 227 -18.84 -2.65 -4.06
C GLN A 227 -17.42 -2.07 -4.10
N ALA A 228 -17.25 -0.75 -4.21
CA ALA A 228 -15.95 -0.10 -4.09
C ALA A 228 -15.33 -0.30 -2.69
N ILE A 229 -16.12 -0.15 -1.63
CA ILE A 229 -15.67 -0.39 -0.25
C ILE A 229 -15.37 -1.88 -0.03
N LEU A 230 -16.26 -2.78 -0.45
CA LEU A 230 -16.05 -4.22 -0.29
C LEU A 230 -14.85 -4.72 -1.11
N GLY A 231 -14.67 -4.21 -2.33
CA GLY A 231 -13.48 -4.48 -3.13
C GLY A 231 -12.20 -3.96 -2.48
N TRP A 232 -12.25 -2.79 -1.81
CA TRP A 232 -11.13 -2.30 -1.02
C TRP A 232 -10.82 -3.23 0.17
N VAL A 233 -11.84 -3.76 0.86
CA VAL A 233 -11.64 -4.78 1.91
C VAL A 233 -10.92 -6.00 1.33
N GLU A 234 -11.33 -6.50 0.17
CA GLU A 234 -10.66 -7.66 -0.46
C GLU A 234 -9.18 -7.38 -0.77
N THR A 235 -8.82 -6.13 -1.05
CA THR A 235 -7.43 -5.70 -1.26
C THR A 235 -6.60 -5.51 0.02
N GLY A 236 -7.22 -5.64 1.20
CA GLY A 236 -6.54 -5.58 2.50
C GLY A 236 -7.04 -4.50 3.46
N GLY A 237 -8.14 -3.81 3.15
CA GLY A 237 -8.74 -2.80 4.03
C GLY A 237 -9.43 -3.38 5.27
N THR A 238 -9.63 -2.55 6.30
CA THR A 238 -10.45 -2.87 7.47
C THR A 238 -11.74 -2.06 7.48
N LEU A 239 -12.88 -2.72 7.28
CA LEU A 239 -14.21 -2.10 7.36
C LEU A 239 -14.81 -2.31 8.75
N LEU A 240 -15.19 -1.23 9.43
CA LEU A 240 -16.02 -1.28 10.63
C LEU A 240 -17.47 -1.03 10.20
N VAL A 241 -18.35 -1.99 10.47
CA VAL A 241 -19.79 -1.84 10.32
C VAL A 241 -20.37 -1.58 11.71
N THR A 242 -20.93 -0.39 11.91
CA THR A 242 -21.41 0.08 13.21
C THR A 242 -22.94 0.01 13.30
N ASP A 243 -23.46 0.12 14.51
CA ASP A 243 -24.90 0.16 14.78
C ASP A 243 -25.64 -1.06 14.21
N VAL A 244 -25.00 -2.24 14.26
CA VAL A 244 -25.60 -3.50 13.79
C VAL A 244 -26.84 -3.86 14.60
N GLY A 245 -26.88 -3.45 15.88
CA GLY A 245 -27.99 -3.63 16.81
C GLY A 245 -28.08 -5.01 17.46
N GLU A 246 -27.35 -5.99 16.93
CA GLU A 246 -27.31 -7.37 17.39
C GLU A 246 -25.91 -7.97 17.16
N LYS A 247 -25.68 -9.21 17.62
CA LYS A 247 -24.41 -9.90 17.43
C LYS A 247 -24.16 -10.18 15.94
N ALA A 248 -22.90 -10.08 15.51
CA ALA A 248 -22.54 -10.22 14.10
C ALA A 248 -22.92 -11.59 13.49
N SER A 249 -22.86 -12.66 14.29
CA SER A 249 -23.24 -14.02 13.89
C SER A 249 -24.75 -14.20 13.72
N GLU A 250 -25.56 -13.34 14.35
CA GLU A 250 -27.02 -13.42 14.34
C GLU A 250 -27.63 -12.51 13.27
N SER A 251 -26.90 -11.45 12.87
CA SER A 251 -27.42 -10.46 11.93
C SER A 251 -27.45 -10.94 10.48
N ARG A 252 -28.64 -11.37 10.02
CA ARG A 252 -28.91 -11.64 8.60
C ARG A 252 -28.71 -10.39 7.72
N LYS A 253 -29.04 -9.21 8.26
CA LYS A 253 -28.88 -7.93 7.56
C LYS A 253 -27.40 -7.66 7.25
N LEU A 254 -26.54 -7.85 8.25
CA LEU A 254 -25.09 -7.74 8.10
C LEU A 254 -24.55 -8.74 7.08
N ALA A 255 -24.95 -10.01 7.18
CA ALA A 255 -24.50 -11.04 6.25
C ALA A 255 -24.91 -10.75 4.80
N THR A 256 -26.11 -10.19 4.60
CA THR A 256 -26.64 -9.84 3.27
C THR A 256 -25.90 -8.64 2.67
N VAL A 257 -25.73 -7.55 3.43
CA VAL A 257 -25.10 -6.31 2.91
C VAL A 257 -23.60 -6.50 2.62
N LEU A 258 -22.94 -7.41 3.34
CA LEU A 258 -21.56 -7.82 3.09
C LEU A 258 -21.43 -8.95 2.05
N GLU A 259 -22.55 -9.51 1.60
CA GLU A 259 -22.60 -10.62 0.63
C GLU A 259 -21.77 -11.84 1.08
N LEU A 260 -21.75 -12.14 2.40
CA LEU A 260 -20.87 -13.17 2.98
C LEU A 260 -21.13 -14.58 2.47
N ALA A 261 -22.34 -14.85 1.98
CA ALA A 261 -22.70 -16.16 1.42
C ALA A 261 -22.08 -16.42 0.04
N GLN A 262 -21.60 -15.37 -0.62
CA GLN A 262 -21.09 -15.45 -1.98
C GLN A 262 -19.63 -15.01 -2.08
N ARG A 263 -18.96 -14.71 -0.95
CA ARG A 263 -17.58 -14.23 -0.89
C ARG A 263 -16.71 -15.22 -0.15
N ALA A 264 -15.51 -15.46 -0.68
CA ALA A 264 -14.50 -16.24 -0.01
C ALA A 264 -14.02 -15.51 1.25
N ALA A 265 -14.34 -16.11 2.40
CA ALA A 265 -13.95 -15.64 3.71
C ALA A 265 -13.03 -16.65 4.38
N VAL A 266 -11.94 -16.17 4.99
CA VAL A 266 -11.00 -17.05 5.70
C VAL A 266 -11.67 -17.62 6.94
N GLY A 267 -12.18 -18.85 6.79
CA GLY A 267 -12.97 -19.56 7.78
C GLY A 267 -14.47 -19.22 7.74
N ASP A 268 -15.25 -20.11 8.34
CA ASP A 268 -16.71 -20.10 8.20
C ASP A 268 -17.42 -19.19 9.22
N THR A 269 -16.70 -18.66 10.22
CA THR A 269 -17.31 -18.02 11.38
C THR A 269 -16.72 -16.65 11.73
N TRP A 270 -17.55 -15.84 12.38
CA TRP A 270 -17.10 -14.62 13.06
C TRP A 270 -16.24 -14.98 14.26
N ARG A 271 -15.12 -14.25 14.42
CA ARG A 271 -14.23 -14.37 15.59
C ARG A 271 -14.55 -13.28 16.59
N VAL A 272 -14.39 -13.62 17.86
CA VAL A 272 -14.71 -12.77 19.00
C VAL A 272 -13.43 -12.50 19.79
N PRO A 273 -13.21 -11.28 20.30
CA PRO A 273 -12.09 -10.97 21.19
C PRO A 273 -12.10 -11.86 22.43
N THR A 274 -10.92 -12.31 22.86
CA THR A 274 -10.78 -13.13 24.07
C THR A 274 -10.73 -12.26 25.32
N ASP A 275 -11.14 -12.80 26.47
CA ASP A 275 -10.99 -12.14 27.77
C ASP A 275 -9.52 -11.81 28.08
N GLU A 276 -8.59 -12.64 27.63
CA GLU A 276 -7.16 -12.38 27.76
C GLU A 276 -6.74 -11.12 27.00
N SER A 277 -7.22 -10.93 25.76
CA SER A 277 -6.95 -9.72 25.00
C SER A 277 -7.50 -8.46 25.68
N ARG A 278 -8.67 -8.58 26.31
CA ARG A 278 -9.35 -7.52 27.07
C ARG A 278 -8.57 -7.15 28.33
N LYS A 279 -8.17 -8.14 29.12
CA LYS A 279 -7.32 -7.95 30.31
C LYS A 279 -5.96 -7.36 29.94
N ALA A 280 -5.36 -7.80 28.83
CA ALA A 280 -4.08 -7.28 28.38
C ALA A 280 -4.14 -5.78 28.05
N ALA A 281 -5.27 -5.26 27.57
CA ALA A 281 -5.46 -3.84 27.30
C ALA A 281 -5.45 -2.98 28.57
N LEU A 282 -6.01 -3.50 29.68
CA LEU A 282 -5.98 -2.83 30.99
C LEU A 282 -4.57 -2.78 31.59
N ILE A 283 -3.70 -3.73 31.23
CA ILE A 283 -2.32 -3.83 31.74
C ILE A 283 -1.34 -3.00 30.89
N ARG A 284 -1.56 -2.90 29.57
CA ARG A 284 -0.69 -2.14 28.64
C ARG A 284 -0.96 -0.65 28.75
N ASN A 285 -0.35 0.02 29.72
CA ASN A 285 -0.36 1.48 29.81
C ASN A 285 0.65 2.10 28.81
N PRO A 286 0.22 2.93 27.85
CA PRO A 286 1.13 3.66 26.96
C PRO A 286 2.05 4.67 27.68
N ALA A 287 1.59 5.26 28.77
CA ALA A 287 2.37 6.18 29.60
C ALA A 287 3.45 5.46 30.44
N MET A 288 3.30 4.16 30.74
CA MET A 288 4.31 3.37 31.45
C MET A 288 5.44 2.86 30.55
N MET A 289 5.19 2.65 29.26
CA MET A 289 6.21 2.21 28.29
C MET A 289 7.13 3.36 27.83
N ALA A 290 6.77 4.61 28.11
CA ALA A 290 7.57 5.78 27.78
C ALA A 290 8.85 5.94 28.65
N HIS A 291 8.95 5.22 29.78
CA HIS A 291 10.08 5.30 30.71
C HIS A 291 10.76 3.93 30.92
N PRO A 292 12.06 3.77 30.57
CA PRO A 292 12.78 2.49 30.72
C PRO A 292 12.99 2.05 32.17
N GLU A 293 12.79 2.95 33.15
CA GLU A 293 12.84 2.61 34.58
C GLU A 293 11.58 1.86 35.07
N GLY A 294 10.46 1.95 34.34
CA GLY A 294 9.20 1.26 34.68
C GLY A 294 9.22 -0.24 34.39
N ALA A 295 9.97 -0.68 33.37
CA ALA A 295 10.09 -2.10 33.03
C ALA A 295 10.90 -2.89 34.08
N ALA A 296 11.92 -2.26 34.66
CA ALA A 296 12.66 -2.81 35.81
C ALA A 296 11.83 -2.76 37.09
N ALA A 297 10.98 -1.73 37.26
CA ALA A 297 10.09 -1.62 38.41
C ALA A 297 9.01 -2.70 38.46
N VAL A 298 8.61 -3.33 37.34
CA VAL A 298 7.65 -4.46 37.35
C VAL A 298 8.32 -5.78 37.75
N ALA A 299 9.58 -6.00 37.37
CA ALA A 299 10.35 -7.15 37.85
C ALA A 299 10.66 -7.05 39.36
N VAL A 300 10.74 -5.83 39.89
CA VAL A 300 10.95 -5.57 41.33
C VAL A 300 9.64 -5.44 42.11
N SER A 301 8.54 -4.98 41.50
CA SER A 301 7.24 -4.86 42.18
C SER A 301 6.49 -6.19 42.29
N GLN A 302 6.77 -7.19 41.44
CA GLN A 302 6.30 -8.55 41.68
C GLN A 302 6.93 -9.20 42.93
N ALA A 303 8.05 -8.67 43.43
CA ALA A 303 8.70 -9.12 44.66
C ALA A 303 8.36 -8.27 45.91
N ALA A 304 7.74 -7.09 45.75
CA ALA A 304 7.55 -6.12 46.83
C ALA A 304 6.06 -5.80 47.16
N VAL A 305 5.14 -6.74 46.91
CA VAL A 305 3.75 -6.66 47.40
C VAL A 305 3.61 -7.17 48.85
N LEU A 306 4.71 -7.59 49.47
CA LEU A 306 4.78 -7.81 50.91
C LEU A 306 5.62 -6.67 51.49
N GLU A 307 5.00 -5.86 52.36
CA GLU A 307 5.62 -4.73 53.11
C GLU A 307 5.82 -3.41 52.36
N SER A 308 4.73 -2.68 52.09
CA SER A 308 4.81 -1.20 52.12
C SER A 308 3.54 -0.59 52.71
N THR A 309 3.73 0.33 53.67
CA THR A 309 2.68 0.93 54.52
C THR A 309 2.31 2.37 54.14
N ASN A 310 2.73 2.85 52.97
CA ASN A 310 2.28 4.15 52.43
C ASN A 310 1.32 3.91 51.25
N PRO A 311 0.10 4.46 51.27
CA PRO A 311 -0.78 4.35 50.12
C PRO A 311 -0.21 5.23 48.99
N ALA A 312 0.36 4.58 47.98
CA ALA A 312 0.50 5.20 46.67
C ALA A 312 -0.89 5.66 46.21
N PRO A 313 -1.02 6.81 45.50
CA PRO A 313 -2.28 7.13 44.85
C PRO A 313 -2.70 5.93 44.01
N PRO A 314 -3.98 5.49 44.07
CA PRO A 314 -4.41 4.34 43.31
C PRO A 314 -4.06 4.58 41.83
N PRO A 315 -3.50 3.58 41.11
CA PRO A 315 -3.36 3.69 39.67
C PRO A 315 -4.73 4.06 39.11
N ALA A 316 -4.78 5.01 38.17
CA ALA A 316 -6.03 5.35 37.49
C ALA A 316 -6.66 4.03 37.00
N VAL A 317 -7.82 3.68 37.55
CA VAL A 317 -8.55 2.49 37.13
C VAL A 317 -9.14 2.85 35.78
N PHE A 318 -8.48 2.41 34.72
CA PHE A 318 -8.99 2.60 33.36
C PHE A 318 -10.17 1.67 33.18
N GLU A 319 -11.36 2.24 33.01
CA GLU A 319 -12.58 1.46 32.78
C GLU A 319 -12.78 1.29 31.27
N LEU A 320 -12.91 0.04 30.84
CA LEU A 320 -13.39 -0.30 29.50
C LEU A 320 -14.89 -0.02 29.47
N SER A 321 -15.32 0.85 28.56
CA SER A 321 -16.74 1.19 28.39
C SER A 321 -17.48 0.18 27.52
N TRP A 322 -16.78 -0.48 26.58
CA TRP A 322 -17.41 -1.49 25.74
C TRP A 322 -17.66 -2.78 26.51
N PRO A 323 -18.77 -3.50 26.27
CA PRO A 323 -19.04 -4.80 26.90
C PRO A 323 -17.99 -5.86 26.49
N PRO A 324 -17.86 -6.99 27.21
CA PRO A 324 -16.89 -8.04 26.85
C PRO A 324 -17.34 -8.86 25.64
N GLY A 325 -16.40 -9.59 25.03
CA GLY A 325 -16.69 -10.59 24.02
C GLY A 325 -17.43 -10.07 22.78
N ASP A 326 -18.45 -10.83 22.35
CA ASP A 326 -19.19 -10.61 21.11
C ASP A 326 -20.24 -9.51 21.21
N GLU A 327 -20.56 -9.08 22.43
CA GLU A 327 -21.36 -7.89 22.69
C GLU A 327 -20.61 -6.60 22.35
N ALA A 328 -19.27 -6.63 22.35
CA ALA A 328 -18.42 -5.49 21.98
C ALA A 328 -18.28 -5.39 20.47
N PHE A 329 -17.64 -6.39 19.89
CA PHE A 329 -17.45 -6.51 18.45
C PHE A 329 -17.05 -7.93 18.07
N ALA A 330 -17.30 -8.29 16.82
CA ALA A 330 -16.79 -9.50 16.21
C ALA A 330 -16.15 -9.17 14.86
N PHE A 331 -15.18 -9.97 14.42
CA PHE A 331 -14.45 -9.72 13.19
C PHE A 331 -14.33 -10.98 12.32
N ARG A 332 -14.31 -10.78 11.01
CA ARG A 332 -14.15 -11.84 10.01
C ARG A 332 -13.20 -11.38 8.91
N ARG A 333 -12.34 -12.28 8.44
CA ARG A 333 -11.43 -12.00 7.32
C ARG A 333 -12.16 -12.26 6.00
N ILE A 334 -12.10 -11.28 5.11
CA ILE A 334 -12.60 -11.40 3.74
C ILE A 334 -11.40 -11.20 2.83
N GLN A 335 -11.03 -12.25 2.09
CA GLN A 335 -9.78 -12.29 1.33
C GLN A 335 -8.59 -11.80 2.17
N ARG A 336 -7.94 -10.69 1.76
CA ARG A 336 -6.79 -10.12 2.47
C ARG A 336 -7.17 -9.17 3.61
N GLY A 337 -8.34 -8.56 3.55
CA GLY A 337 -8.78 -7.60 4.56
C GLY A 337 -9.67 -8.22 5.61
N ARG A 338 -10.46 -7.36 6.25
CA ARG A 338 -11.39 -7.78 7.28
C ARG A 338 -12.57 -6.83 7.41
N VAL A 339 -13.64 -7.41 7.94
CA VAL A 339 -14.78 -6.67 8.44
C VAL A 339 -14.86 -6.88 9.94
N VAL A 340 -15.15 -5.80 10.66
CA VAL A 340 -15.45 -5.80 12.08
C VAL A 340 -16.84 -5.25 12.25
N ALA A 341 -17.68 -5.95 13.01
CA ALA A 341 -19.05 -5.57 13.27
C ALA A 341 -19.19 -5.18 14.73
N PHE A 342 -19.70 -3.97 14.96
CA PHE A 342 -20.06 -3.46 16.28
C PHE A 342 -21.58 -3.41 16.41
N PRO A 343 -22.16 -3.99 17.48
CA PRO A 343 -23.59 -3.82 17.76
C PRO A 343 -23.98 -2.34 17.93
N GLY A 344 -23.11 -1.50 18.49
CA GLY A 344 -23.31 -0.06 18.66
C GLY A 344 -22.30 0.82 17.90
N ASP A 345 -22.16 2.07 18.33
CA ASP A 345 -21.19 3.04 17.80
C ASP A 345 -19.84 2.91 18.55
N PRO A 346 -18.75 2.46 17.90
CA PRO A 346 -17.44 2.38 18.54
C PRO A 346 -16.85 3.74 18.90
N LEU A 347 -17.31 4.85 18.29
CA LEU A 347 -16.76 6.18 18.57
C LEU A 347 -17.14 6.70 19.96
N THR A 348 -18.04 6.03 20.68
CA THR A 348 -18.31 6.31 22.11
C THR A 348 -17.34 5.60 23.05
N GLY A 349 -16.42 4.78 22.52
CA GLY A 349 -15.41 4.06 23.30
C GLY A 349 -14.28 4.94 23.81
N THR A 350 -13.69 4.53 24.93
CA THR A 350 -12.54 5.18 25.57
C THR A 350 -11.21 4.82 24.88
N GLU A 351 -10.13 5.51 25.25
CA GLU A 351 -8.76 5.15 24.84
C GLU A 351 -8.43 3.68 25.13
N ALA A 352 -8.86 3.14 26.27
CA ALA A 352 -8.62 1.76 26.66
C ALA A 352 -9.38 0.77 25.75
N ASP A 353 -10.60 1.12 25.34
CA ASP A 353 -11.41 0.31 24.44
C ASP A 353 -10.76 0.18 23.05
N TRP A 354 -10.26 1.30 22.52
CA TRP A 354 -9.53 1.30 21.25
C TRP A 354 -8.18 0.59 21.33
N THR A 355 -7.48 0.73 22.46
CA THR A 355 -6.24 -0.04 22.73
C THR A 355 -6.52 -1.54 22.74
N TRP A 356 -7.63 -1.95 23.36
CA TRP A 356 -8.11 -3.32 23.33
C TRP A 356 -8.42 -3.77 21.91
N PHE A 357 -9.14 -2.97 21.13
CA PHE A 357 -9.43 -3.25 19.72
C PHE A 357 -8.15 -3.55 18.93
N PHE A 358 -7.15 -2.66 18.96
CA PHE A 358 -5.92 -2.89 18.20
C PHE A 358 -5.17 -4.13 18.67
N GLY A 359 -5.14 -4.40 19.98
CA GLY A 359 -4.55 -5.60 20.56
C GLY A 359 -5.26 -6.88 20.15
N ALA A 360 -6.60 -6.92 20.24
CA ALA A 360 -7.42 -8.08 19.91
C ALA A 360 -7.37 -8.44 18.42
N LEU A 361 -7.18 -7.43 17.56
CA LEU A 361 -7.08 -7.62 16.11
C LEU A 361 -5.64 -7.84 15.62
N SER A 362 -4.64 -7.75 16.49
CA SER A 362 -3.25 -8.03 16.14
C SER A 362 -3.03 -9.54 15.99
N GLU A 363 -2.43 -9.96 14.87
CA GLU A 363 -2.18 -11.39 14.61
C GLU A 363 -0.75 -11.78 14.99
N THR A 364 -0.53 -13.02 15.44
CA THR A 364 0.76 -13.45 16.01
C THR A 364 1.97 -13.20 15.08
N GLN A 365 1.82 -13.39 13.77
CA GLN A 365 2.94 -13.29 12.82
C GLN A 365 3.26 -11.85 12.35
N VAL A 366 2.33 -10.92 12.53
CA VAL A 366 2.35 -9.60 11.87
C VAL A 366 1.93 -8.46 12.79
N GLY A 367 1.47 -8.77 14.00
CA GLY A 367 1.01 -7.82 15.00
C GLY A 367 -0.05 -6.88 14.45
N SER A 368 0.13 -5.59 14.73
CA SER A 368 -0.76 -4.50 14.31
C SER A 368 -0.50 -3.96 12.91
N ARG A 369 0.37 -4.60 12.12
CA ARG A 369 0.77 -4.13 10.77
C ARG A 369 -0.39 -4.00 9.80
N TRP A 370 -1.46 -4.78 9.96
CA TRP A 370 -2.66 -4.67 9.13
C TRP A 370 -3.36 -3.30 9.24
N PHE A 371 -3.12 -2.59 10.34
CA PHE A 371 -3.70 -1.27 10.58
C PHE A 371 -2.89 -0.12 9.97
N ASN A 372 -1.81 -0.39 9.24
CA ASN A 372 -1.09 0.68 8.56
C ASN A 372 -0.62 0.30 7.16
N TRP A 373 -0.47 1.33 6.33
CA TRP A 373 -0.04 1.22 4.94
C TRP A 373 1.24 0.37 4.77
N GLN A 374 2.30 0.66 5.54
CA GLN A 374 3.59 -0.01 5.38
C GLN A 374 3.52 -1.48 5.77
N GLY A 375 2.67 -1.85 6.71
CA GLY A 375 2.38 -3.24 6.98
C GLY A 375 1.73 -3.90 5.77
N ARG A 376 0.68 -3.27 5.23
CA ARG A 376 -0.10 -3.80 4.09
C ARG A 376 0.71 -3.94 2.80
N HIS A 377 1.53 -2.94 2.49
CA HIS A 377 2.25 -2.83 1.24
C HIS A 377 3.75 -3.10 1.33
N GLY A 378 4.36 -3.02 2.53
CA GLY A 378 5.81 -3.17 2.79
C GLY A 378 6.67 -2.03 2.30
N MET A 379 6.06 -0.98 1.78
CA MET A 379 6.75 0.18 1.24
C MET A 379 5.88 1.41 1.41
N SER A 380 6.44 2.57 1.08
CA SER A 380 5.73 3.84 0.94
C SER A 380 5.97 4.34 -0.47
N SER A 381 4.93 4.71 -1.22
CA SER A 381 5.11 5.37 -2.52
C SER A 381 5.51 6.84 -2.37
N ARG A 382 5.51 7.35 -1.14
CA ARG A 382 5.96 8.70 -0.78
C ARG A 382 7.46 8.75 -0.49
N GLN A 383 8.13 7.60 -0.30
CA GLN A 383 9.54 7.54 0.09
C GLN A 383 10.31 6.48 -0.71
N GLY A 384 11.57 6.77 -1.04
CA GLY A 384 12.44 5.82 -1.73
C GLY A 384 12.85 4.63 -0.83
N GLN A 385 12.92 3.44 -1.42
CA GLN A 385 13.15 2.17 -0.75
C GLN A 385 14.63 1.75 -0.77
N SER A 386 15.14 1.25 0.36
CA SER A 386 16.52 0.79 0.48
C SER A 386 16.76 -0.57 -0.17
N ASP A 387 15.72 -1.40 -0.28
CA ASP A 387 15.72 -2.74 -0.89
C ASP A 387 15.51 -2.70 -2.42
N PHE A 388 15.52 -1.51 -3.03
CA PHE A 388 15.20 -1.37 -4.46
C PHE A 388 16.11 -2.23 -5.34
N LEU A 389 17.42 -2.26 -5.08
CA LEU A 389 18.38 -2.99 -5.92
C LEU A 389 18.32 -4.51 -5.72
N ASP A 390 17.62 -4.97 -4.69
CA ASP A 390 17.48 -6.39 -4.35
C ASP A 390 16.50 -7.11 -5.30
N PHE A 391 15.58 -6.37 -5.94
CA PHE A 391 14.60 -6.92 -6.87
C PHE A 391 14.73 -6.27 -8.25
N THR A 392 15.62 -6.79 -9.09
CA THR A 392 15.87 -6.26 -10.44
C THR A 392 15.66 -7.33 -11.51
N VAL A 393 15.58 -6.92 -12.78
CA VAL A 393 15.45 -7.86 -13.90
C VAL A 393 16.74 -8.69 -14.02
N PRO A 394 16.68 -10.02 -13.89
CA PRO A 394 17.87 -10.87 -13.94
C PRO A 394 18.69 -10.67 -15.21
N GLY A 395 20.01 -10.52 -15.07
CA GLY A 395 20.94 -10.39 -16.20
C GLY A 395 20.86 -9.06 -16.95
N VAL A 396 20.13 -8.07 -16.45
CA VAL A 396 19.97 -6.75 -17.09
C VAL A 396 20.48 -5.64 -16.18
N GLY A 397 21.16 -4.64 -16.74
CA GLY A 397 21.67 -3.48 -15.99
C GLY A 397 22.97 -3.71 -15.23
N GLY A 398 23.45 -4.96 -15.13
CA GLY A 398 24.82 -5.25 -14.69
C GLY A 398 25.83 -4.77 -15.74
N VAL A 399 26.86 -4.03 -15.32
CA VAL A 399 28.01 -3.75 -16.18
C VAL A 399 28.71 -5.10 -16.42
N PRO A 400 28.89 -5.57 -17.66
CA PRO A 400 29.56 -6.84 -17.92
C PRO A 400 31.07 -6.65 -17.71
N ILE A 401 31.50 -6.60 -16.44
CA ILE A 401 32.86 -6.26 -16.03
C ILE A 401 33.88 -7.12 -16.77
N ALA A 402 33.62 -8.42 -16.92
CA ALA A 402 34.51 -9.33 -17.66
C ALA A 402 34.67 -8.93 -19.14
N VAL A 403 33.57 -8.65 -19.85
CA VAL A 403 33.61 -8.22 -21.26
C VAL A 403 34.33 -6.88 -21.39
N PHE A 404 34.05 -5.94 -20.47
CA PHE A 404 34.67 -4.63 -20.47
C PHE A 404 36.18 -4.69 -20.20
N LEU A 405 36.60 -5.51 -19.22
CA LEU A 405 38.01 -5.76 -18.94
C LEU A 405 38.71 -6.39 -20.14
N ILE A 406 38.14 -7.45 -20.73
CA ILE A 406 38.69 -8.09 -21.94
C ILE A 406 38.85 -7.06 -23.06
N LEU A 407 37.83 -6.23 -23.28
CA LEU A 407 37.83 -5.24 -24.36
C LEU A 407 38.83 -4.11 -24.12
N ILE A 408 38.96 -3.58 -22.90
CA ILE A 408 39.98 -2.57 -22.56
C ILE A 408 41.39 -3.16 -22.68
N THR A 409 41.60 -4.40 -22.22
CA THR A 409 42.89 -5.09 -22.35
C THR A 409 43.25 -5.26 -23.82
N LEU A 410 42.32 -5.78 -24.64
CA LEU A 410 42.53 -5.94 -26.08
C LEU A 410 42.80 -4.59 -26.75
N PHE A 411 42.01 -3.57 -26.43
CA PHE A 411 42.16 -2.21 -26.96
C PHE A 411 43.52 -1.61 -26.63
N SER A 412 43.98 -1.76 -25.38
CA SER A 412 45.28 -1.26 -24.92
C SER A 412 46.45 -1.97 -25.61
N ILE A 413 46.33 -3.29 -25.84
CA ILE A 413 47.30 -4.07 -26.61
C ILE A 413 47.32 -3.63 -28.09
N VAL A 414 46.13 -3.43 -28.68
CA VAL A 414 46.00 -3.04 -30.09
C VAL A 414 46.58 -1.64 -30.30
N ILE A 415 46.23 -0.65 -29.47
CA ILE A 415 46.72 0.73 -29.61
C ILE A 415 48.18 0.88 -29.22
N GLY A 416 48.63 0.20 -28.18
CA GLY A 416 49.99 0.32 -27.67
C GLY A 416 50.96 -0.54 -28.49
N PRO A 417 51.30 -1.74 -28.00
CA PRO A 417 52.37 -2.55 -28.58
C PRO A 417 52.12 -2.94 -30.04
N VAL A 418 50.89 -3.32 -30.41
CA VAL A 418 50.61 -3.81 -31.77
C VAL A 418 50.70 -2.68 -32.80
N ASN A 419 49.95 -1.59 -32.61
CA ASN A 419 49.95 -0.47 -33.55
C ASN A 419 51.33 0.21 -33.64
N PHE A 420 52.03 0.38 -32.51
CA PHE A 420 53.38 0.95 -32.49
C PHE A 420 54.39 0.09 -33.24
N VAL A 421 54.45 -1.22 -32.95
CA VAL A 421 55.41 -2.13 -33.62
C VAL A 421 55.09 -2.23 -35.11
N TYR A 422 53.81 -2.28 -35.48
CA TYR A 422 53.37 -2.32 -36.87
C TYR A 422 53.81 -1.07 -37.67
N LEU A 423 53.55 0.13 -37.14
CA LEU A 423 53.92 1.39 -37.79
C LEU A 423 55.43 1.65 -37.77
N LYS A 424 56.12 1.24 -36.70
CA LYS A 424 57.59 1.30 -36.61
C LYS A 424 58.25 0.44 -37.68
N ARG A 425 57.76 -0.79 -37.92
CA ARG A 425 58.26 -1.67 -38.98
C ARG A 425 58.05 -1.08 -40.38
N ARG A 426 57.02 -0.24 -40.58
CA ARG A 426 56.76 0.45 -41.85
C ARG A 426 57.40 1.84 -41.96
N GLY A 427 58.10 2.32 -40.93
CA GLY A 427 58.70 3.66 -40.91
C GLY A 427 57.68 4.81 -40.89
N GLN A 428 56.42 4.55 -40.59
CA GLN A 428 55.31 5.51 -40.70
C GLN A 428 54.75 5.91 -39.31
N LEU A 429 55.63 6.20 -38.35
CA LEU A 429 55.23 6.53 -36.98
C LEU A 429 54.30 7.75 -36.88
N TYR A 430 54.39 8.70 -37.82
CA TYR A 430 53.51 9.88 -37.86
C TYR A 430 52.02 9.51 -38.02
N LEU A 431 51.69 8.33 -38.59
CA LEU A 431 50.32 7.84 -38.71
C LEU A 431 49.69 7.43 -37.36
N LEU A 432 50.45 7.39 -36.27
CA LEU A 432 49.89 7.21 -34.91
C LEU A 432 48.84 8.28 -34.61
N VAL A 433 49.04 9.51 -35.10
CA VAL A 433 48.10 10.64 -34.93
C VAL A 433 46.71 10.33 -35.50
N VAL A 434 46.62 9.49 -36.54
CA VAL A 434 45.35 9.13 -37.20
C VAL A 434 44.84 7.77 -36.73
N THR A 435 45.72 6.78 -36.63
CA THR A 435 45.33 5.40 -36.30
C THR A 435 44.77 5.27 -34.89
N VAL A 436 45.31 6.00 -33.91
CA VAL A 436 44.81 5.95 -32.53
C VAL A 436 43.36 6.46 -32.44
N PRO A 437 43.01 7.66 -32.95
CA PRO A 437 41.61 8.11 -33.02
C PRO A 437 40.68 7.16 -33.79
N VAL A 438 41.12 6.61 -34.93
CA VAL A 438 40.28 5.69 -35.73
C VAL A 438 40.00 4.39 -34.98
N ILE A 439 41.01 3.78 -34.36
CA ILE A 439 40.83 2.56 -33.56
C ILE A 439 39.92 2.83 -32.35
N ALA A 440 40.10 3.99 -31.69
CA ALA A 440 39.22 4.43 -30.60
C ALA A 440 37.77 4.58 -31.06
N LEU A 441 37.54 5.20 -32.23
CA LEU A 441 36.21 5.37 -32.80
C LEU A 441 35.55 4.03 -33.13
N VAL A 442 36.26 3.14 -33.83
CA VAL A 442 35.75 1.80 -34.19
C VAL A 442 35.41 0.98 -32.95
N THR A 443 36.27 1.02 -31.93
CA THR A 443 36.03 0.31 -30.67
C THR A 443 34.81 0.87 -29.94
N SER A 444 34.66 2.20 -29.91
CA SER A 444 33.50 2.87 -29.30
C SER A 444 32.19 2.50 -30.01
N VAL A 445 32.17 2.56 -31.34
CA VAL A 445 31.00 2.14 -32.14
C VAL A 445 30.68 0.66 -31.93
N SER A 446 31.70 -0.20 -31.89
CA SER A 446 31.53 -1.63 -31.64
C SER A 446 30.93 -1.91 -30.26
N MET A 447 31.37 -1.19 -29.22
CA MET A 447 30.78 -1.28 -27.87
C MET A 447 29.32 -0.83 -27.84
N ILE A 448 29.00 0.29 -28.50
CA ILE A 448 27.62 0.79 -28.60
C ILE A 448 26.74 -0.23 -29.34
N GLY A 449 27.25 -0.80 -30.43
CA GLY A 449 26.58 -1.85 -31.20
C GLY A 449 26.33 -3.10 -30.35
N TYR A 450 27.37 -3.60 -29.68
CA TYR A 450 27.26 -4.75 -28.78
C TYR A 450 26.23 -4.51 -27.68
N ALA A 451 26.30 -3.38 -26.97
CA ALA A 451 25.37 -3.06 -25.88
C ALA A 451 23.92 -2.95 -26.36
N THR A 452 23.70 -2.49 -27.60
CA THR A 452 22.36 -2.38 -28.20
C THR A 452 21.81 -3.75 -28.57
N VAL A 453 22.65 -4.65 -29.10
CA VAL A 453 22.27 -6.02 -29.45
C VAL A 453 22.09 -6.91 -28.21
N SER A 454 22.98 -6.82 -27.22
CA SER A 454 22.95 -7.67 -26.03
C SER A 454 21.77 -7.37 -25.11
N ASN A 455 21.44 -6.08 -24.94
CA ASN A 455 20.35 -5.67 -24.05
C ASN A 455 18.98 -5.79 -24.74
N GLY A 456 18.96 -5.72 -26.07
CA GLY A 456 17.75 -5.61 -26.86
C GLY A 456 17.11 -4.22 -26.75
N LEU A 457 16.15 -3.95 -27.64
CA LEU A 457 15.36 -2.72 -27.63
C LEU A 457 14.03 -2.88 -26.88
N GLY A 458 13.63 -4.13 -26.64
CA GLY A 458 12.40 -4.45 -25.92
C GLY A 458 12.45 -4.12 -24.44
N ILE A 459 11.31 -4.32 -23.78
CA ILE A 459 11.14 -4.13 -22.35
C ILE A 459 11.16 -5.50 -21.69
N LYS A 460 12.10 -5.69 -20.77
CA LYS A 460 12.20 -6.92 -19.97
C LYS A 460 11.55 -6.68 -18.62
N SER A 461 10.89 -7.69 -18.09
CA SER A 461 10.30 -7.65 -16.75
C SER A 461 10.67 -8.87 -15.91
N HIS A 462 10.56 -8.67 -14.60
CA HIS A 462 10.68 -9.71 -13.60
C HIS A 462 9.63 -9.43 -12.52
N THR A 463 8.80 -10.43 -12.24
CA THR A 463 7.56 -10.23 -11.49
C THR A 463 7.47 -11.21 -10.34
N ARG A 464 7.01 -10.72 -9.19
CA ARG A 464 6.62 -11.56 -8.06
C ARG A 464 5.22 -11.19 -7.64
N SER A 465 4.29 -12.13 -7.70
CA SER A 465 2.88 -11.87 -7.39
C SER A 465 2.27 -12.92 -6.48
N ILE A 466 1.27 -12.46 -5.73
CA ILE A 466 0.32 -13.31 -5.03
C ILE A 466 -1.09 -12.94 -5.47
N THR A 467 -1.87 -13.94 -5.88
CA THR A 467 -3.25 -13.79 -6.34
C THR A 467 -4.15 -14.57 -5.39
N PHE A 468 -5.16 -13.89 -4.86
CA PHE A 468 -6.22 -14.48 -4.06
C PHE A 468 -7.46 -14.65 -4.94
N LEU A 469 -7.95 -15.88 -5.06
CA LEU A 469 -9.08 -16.23 -5.90
C LEU A 469 -10.36 -16.34 -5.06
N ASP A 470 -11.39 -15.59 -5.46
CA ASP A 470 -12.77 -15.75 -5.02
C ASP A 470 -13.56 -16.46 -6.13
N GLN A 471 -13.72 -17.78 -5.99
CA GLN A 471 -14.38 -18.57 -7.02
C GLN A 471 -15.90 -18.34 -7.05
N ASP A 472 -16.50 -17.97 -5.92
CA ASP A 472 -17.94 -17.76 -5.79
C ASP A 472 -18.36 -16.41 -6.40
N GLN A 473 -17.54 -15.36 -6.20
CA GLN A 473 -17.75 -14.06 -6.85
C GLN A 473 -17.21 -13.99 -8.29
N GLU A 474 -16.49 -15.01 -8.78
CA GLU A 474 -15.69 -14.91 -10.02
C GLU A 474 -14.75 -13.69 -10.02
N THR A 475 -14.09 -13.41 -8.89
CA THR A 475 -13.16 -12.29 -8.77
C THR A 475 -11.81 -12.73 -8.23
N ALA A 476 -10.77 -11.97 -8.55
CA ALA A 476 -9.44 -12.17 -8.01
C ALA A 476 -8.83 -10.85 -7.55
N VAL A 477 -8.06 -10.94 -6.49
CA VAL A 477 -7.20 -9.86 -6.02
C VAL A 477 -5.76 -10.28 -6.18
N THR A 478 -5.04 -9.59 -7.06
CA THR A 478 -3.61 -9.79 -7.23
C THR A 478 -2.86 -8.61 -6.67
N ILE A 479 -1.73 -8.89 -6.02
CA ILE A 479 -0.71 -7.87 -5.87
C ILE A 479 0.67 -8.39 -6.23
N ALA A 480 1.38 -7.55 -6.98
CA ALA A 480 2.60 -7.88 -7.66
C ALA A 480 3.65 -6.79 -7.45
N ARG A 481 4.90 -7.20 -7.22
CA ARG A 481 6.07 -6.34 -7.42
C ARG A 481 6.63 -6.64 -8.81
N VAL A 482 6.74 -5.62 -9.64
CA VAL A 482 7.17 -5.71 -11.04
C VAL A 482 8.44 -4.90 -11.18
N ALA A 483 9.55 -5.54 -11.53
CA ALA A 483 10.78 -4.88 -11.97
C ALA A 483 10.79 -4.84 -13.49
N MET A 484 11.20 -3.71 -14.05
CA MET A 484 11.22 -3.45 -15.48
C MET A 484 12.54 -2.80 -15.89
N PHE A 485 13.00 -3.16 -17.07
CA PHE A 485 14.08 -2.47 -17.75
C PHE A 485 13.72 -2.28 -19.21
N ALA A 486 13.60 -1.03 -19.64
CA ALA A 486 13.27 -0.68 -21.00
C ALA A 486 14.55 -0.38 -21.79
N GLY A 487 14.82 -1.14 -22.86
CA GLY A 487 15.84 -0.77 -23.84
C GLY A 487 15.49 0.56 -24.52
N LEU A 488 14.27 0.64 -25.05
CA LEU A 488 13.56 1.86 -25.43
C LEU A 488 12.35 2.04 -24.53
N ALA A 489 12.24 3.20 -23.87
CA ALA A 489 11.09 3.49 -23.04
C ALA A 489 9.84 3.78 -23.90
N PRO A 490 8.67 3.23 -23.54
CA PRO A 490 7.42 3.63 -24.15
C PRO A 490 7.07 5.08 -23.77
N SER A 491 6.25 5.74 -24.58
CA SER A 491 5.76 7.09 -24.29
C SER A 491 4.79 7.13 -23.10
N SER A 492 4.07 6.03 -22.89
CA SER A 492 3.08 5.86 -21.84
C SER A 492 2.99 4.41 -21.38
N LEU A 493 2.41 4.22 -20.21
CA LEU A 493 2.01 2.94 -19.65
C LEU A 493 0.48 2.96 -19.46
N ASP A 494 -0.20 1.98 -20.03
CA ASP A 494 -1.66 1.85 -20.02
C ASP A 494 -2.10 0.76 -19.05
N PHE A 495 -2.77 1.15 -17.97
CA PHE A 495 -3.32 0.22 -16.98
C PHE A 495 -4.85 0.23 -16.99
N SER A 496 -5.45 -0.83 -16.44
CA SER A 496 -6.88 -0.84 -16.15
C SER A 496 -7.21 0.15 -15.04
N ARG A 497 -8.41 0.76 -15.09
CA ARG A 497 -8.92 1.62 -14.00
C ARG A 497 -9.15 0.87 -12.69
N GLU A 498 -9.03 -0.45 -12.70
CA GLU A 498 -9.12 -1.32 -11.52
C GLU A 498 -7.75 -1.65 -10.89
N SER A 499 -6.66 -1.10 -11.45
CA SER A 499 -5.29 -1.32 -11.00
C SER A 499 -4.75 -0.10 -10.26
N ALA A 500 -4.41 -0.29 -8.99
CA ALA A 500 -3.59 0.66 -8.26
C ALA A 500 -2.11 0.43 -8.59
N VAL A 501 -1.42 1.49 -9.00
CA VAL A 501 -0.01 1.45 -9.40
C VAL A 501 0.80 2.38 -8.50
N TYR A 502 1.76 1.80 -7.79
CA TYR A 502 2.63 2.51 -6.87
C TYR A 502 4.08 2.39 -7.34
N PRO A 503 4.77 3.49 -7.65
CA PRO A 503 6.18 3.41 -8.03
C PRO A 503 7.03 3.04 -6.84
N VAL A 504 8.02 2.19 -7.10
CA VAL A 504 9.09 1.85 -6.16
C VAL A 504 10.36 2.46 -6.73
N TYR A 505 11.03 3.30 -5.96
CA TYR A 505 12.23 4.01 -6.41
C TYR A 505 13.32 3.98 -5.33
N PRO A 506 14.61 4.15 -5.70
CA PRO A 506 15.72 4.02 -4.76
C PRO A 506 15.66 5.00 -3.59
N HIS A 507 16.16 4.58 -2.43
CA HIS A 507 16.32 5.46 -1.28
C HIS A 507 17.17 6.70 -1.61
N ARG A 508 16.78 7.87 -1.04
CA ARG A 508 17.39 9.19 -1.31
C ARG A 508 17.27 9.70 -2.75
N THR A 509 16.36 9.14 -3.53
CA THR A 509 15.97 9.71 -4.82
C THR A 509 14.53 10.22 -4.76
N GLU A 510 14.17 11.10 -5.70
CA GLU A 510 12.81 11.59 -5.85
C GLU A 510 12.17 11.03 -7.12
N PHE A 511 10.90 10.66 -7.02
CA PHE A 511 10.10 10.30 -8.17
C PHE A 511 9.43 11.57 -8.73
N GLY A 512 10.11 12.23 -9.68
CA GLY A 512 9.68 13.52 -10.23
C GLY A 512 9.16 13.44 -11.67
N GLY A 513 8.19 14.30 -12.00
CA GLY A 513 7.75 14.56 -13.38
C GLY A 513 6.79 13.55 -13.97
N ALA A 514 6.09 12.79 -13.14
CA ALA A 514 5.08 11.80 -13.53
C ALA A 514 3.69 12.42 -13.69
N SER A 515 2.94 12.02 -14.72
CA SER A 515 1.55 12.43 -14.93
C SER A 515 0.63 11.24 -15.17
N VAL A 516 -0.66 11.43 -14.86
CA VAL A 516 -1.71 10.44 -15.08
C VAL A 516 -2.91 11.08 -15.78
N ASP A 517 -3.39 10.45 -16.84
CA ASP A 517 -4.65 10.79 -17.50
C ASP A 517 -5.69 9.70 -17.20
N TRP A 518 -6.88 10.12 -16.77
CA TRP A 518 -8.04 9.29 -16.43
C TRP A 518 -9.22 9.47 -17.38
N THR A 519 -9.03 10.16 -18.52
CA THR A 519 -10.11 10.50 -19.47
C THR A 519 -10.82 9.24 -19.98
N ASP A 520 -10.11 8.36 -20.68
CA ASP A 520 -10.67 7.11 -21.23
C ASP A 520 -10.11 5.88 -20.51
N ARG A 521 -8.81 5.86 -20.27
CA ARG A 521 -8.06 4.79 -19.61
C ARG A 521 -7.19 5.37 -18.49
N GLN A 522 -6.48 4.52 -17.76
CA GLN A 522 -5.47 4.96 -16.80
C GLN A 522 -4.11 5.02 -17.53
N VAL A 523 -3.76 6.19 -18.06
CA VAL A 523 -2.55 6.38 -18.88
C VAL A 523 -1.50 7.11 -18.05
N PHE A 524 -0.42 6.42 -17.74
CA PHE A 524 0.72 6.98 -17.02
C PHE A 524 1.79 7.41 -18.01
N SER A 525 2.19 8.68 -17.94
CA SER A 525 3.11 9.28 -18.90
C SER A 525 4.12 10.16 -18.17
N ASN A 526 5.23 10.46 -18.84
CA ASN A 526 6.35 11.24 -18.31
C ASN A 526 7.04 10.55 -17.11
N ASN A 527 8.33 10.22 -17.24
CA ASN A 527 9.18 9.71 -16.15
C ASN A 527 8.73 8.44 -15.37
N TRP A 528 7.56 7.85 -15.63
CA TRP A 528 7.16 6.56 -15.04
C TRP A 528 8.11 5.44 -15.40
N ILE A 529 8.62 5.44 -16.63
CA ILE A 529 9.68 4.55 -17.10
C ILE A 529 10.67 5.35 -17.94
N LYS A 530 11.97 5.09 -17.77
CA LYS A 530 13.06 5.75 -18.51
C LYS A 530 13.88 4.71 -19.26
N ALA A 531 14.40 5.09 -20.42
CA ALA A 531 15.24 4.21 -21.21
C ALA A 531 16.51 3.87 -20.43
N ARG A 532 16.90 2.60 -20.47
CA ARG A 532 18.10 2.06 -19.83
C ARG A 532 18.23 2.35 -18.33
N THR A 533 17.11 2.57 -17.65
CA THR A 533 17.05 2.77 -16.20
C THR A 533 16.13 1.72 -15.59
N PRO A 534 16.54 1.02 -14.51
CA PRO A 534 15.64 0.13 -13.79
C PRO A 534 14.44 0.91 -13.24
N ALA A 535 13.25 0.38 -13.47
CA ALA A 535 12.00 0.88 -12.90
C ALA A 535 11.32 -0.25 -12.12
N GLN A 536 10.61 0.08 -11.05
CA GLN A 536 9.81 -0.88 -10.31
C GLN A 536 8.44 -0.31 -9.96
N PHE A 537 7.44 -1.18 -9.94
CA PHE A 537 6.09 -0.87 -9.52
C PHE A 537 5.59 -1.94 -8.55
N GLN A 538 4.80 -1.52 -7.57
CA GLN A 538 3.87 -2.40 -6.90
C GLN A 538 2.49 -2.16 -7.49
N VAL A 539 1.89 -3.22 -8.03
CA VAL A 539 0.57 -3.19 -8.64
C VAL A 539 -0.38 -3.99 -7.77
N VAL A 540 -1.53 -3.40 -7.44
CA VAL A 540 -2.63 -4.08 -6.76
C VAL A 540 -3.84 -3.99 -7.67
N ARG A 541 -4.44 -5.14 -8.00
CA ARG A 541 -5.56 -5.21 -8.94
C ARG A 541 -6.65 -6.09 -8.37
N ARG A 542 -7.89 -5.63 -8.50
CA ARG A 542 -9.10 -6.44 -8.31
C ARG A 542 -9.75 -6.59 -9.68
N PHE A 543 -10.00 -7.80 -10.14
CA PHE A 543 -10.52 -8.03 -11.49
C PHE A 543 -11.41 -9.28 -11.56
N PRO A 544 -12.32 -9.37 -12.55
CA PRO A 544 -13.11 -10.58 -12.77
C PRO A 544 -12.23 -11.73 -13.26
N LEU A 545 -12.41 -12.92 -12.67
CA LEU A 545 -11.74 -14.16 -13.06
C LEU A 545 -12.70 -15.34 -12.89
N ARG A 546 -13.15 -15.91 -14.01
CA ARG A 546 -14.13 -17.01 -14.04
C ARG A 546 -13.53 -18.40 -13.85
N GLY A 547 -12.23 -18.54 -14.10
CA GLY A 547 -11.55 -19.82 -13.96
C GLY A 547 -11.52 -20.26 -12.49
N ARG A 548 -11.61 -21.58 -12.27
CA ARG A 548 -11.69 -22.18 -10.93
C ARG A 548 -10.87 -23.46 -10.83
N ILE A 549 -10.37 -23.74 -9.64
CA ILE A 549 -9.84 -25.05 -9.24
C ILE A 549 -10.97 -25.76 -8.51
N SER A 550 -11.58 -26.75 -9.17
CA SER A 550 -12.67 -27.53 -8.59
C SER A 550 -12.08 -28.72 -7.84
N ILE A 551 -12.34 -28.80 -6.55
CA ILE A 551 -11.83 -29.88 -5.69
C ILE A 551 -13.03 -30.72 -5.27
N GLY A 552 -13.03 -32.01 -5.64
CA GLY A 552 -14.09 -32.93 -5.27
C GLY A 552 -13.89 -33.50 -3.87
N SER A 553 -14.63 -34.57 -3.54
CA SER A 553 -14.44 -35.32 -2.30
C SER A 553 -13.44 -36.47 -2.52
N PRO A 554 -12.63 -36.81 -1.50
CA PRO A 554 -11.79 -38.01 -1.57
C PRO A 554 -12.62 -39.26 -1.85
N ASP A 555 -12.11 -40.15 -2.70
CA ASP A 555 -12.70 -41.47 -2.92
C ASP A 555 -12.33 -42.48 -1.81
N ASP A 556 -12.84 -43.71 -1.90
CA ASP A 556 -12.55 -44.79 -0.95
C ASP A 556 -11.05 -45.17 -0.89
N GLN A 557 -10.24 -44.73 -1.84
CA GLN A 557 -8.79 -44.93 -1.89
C GLN A 557 -8.00 -43.70 -1.42
N GLU A 558 -8.66 -42.75 -0.73
CA GLU A 558 -8.08 -41.48 -0.28
C GLU A 558 -7.50 -40.63 -1.43
N GLN A 559 -8.09 -40.74 -2.62
CA GLN A 559 -7.69 -39.95 -3.78
C GLN A 559 -8.66 -38.80 -4.01
N LEU A 560 -8.11 -37.60 -4.16
CA LEU A 560 -8.85 -36.36 -4.31
C LEU A 560 -8.89 -35.97 -5.80
N PRO A 561 -10.07 -35.98 -6.46
CA PRO A 561 -10.21 -35.48 -7.81
C PRO A 561 -10.15 -33.95 -7.80
N VAL A 562 -9.31 -33.40 -8.68
CA VAL A 562 -9.11 -31.96 -8.84
C VAL A 562 -9.14 -31.59 -10.31
N ASP A 563 -9.91 -30.56 -10.65
CA ASP A 563 -10.00 -30.00 -12.00
C ASP A 563 -9.44 -28.58 -12.05
N ASN A 564 -8.42 -28.37 -12.87
CA ASN A 564 -7.87 -27.05 -13.14
C ASN A 564 -8.63 -26.36 -14.28
N GLY A 565 -9.68 -25.62 -13.94
CA GLY A 565 -10.45 -24.79 -14.86
C GLY A 565 -9.85 -23.38 -15.08
N LEU A 566 -8.61 -23.13 -14.66
CA LEU A 566 -7.90 -21.89 -14.97
C LEU A 566 -7.27 -21.97 -16.36
N GLU A 567 -6.98 -20.81 -16.95
CA GLU A 567 -6.27 -20.70 -18.23
C GLU A 567 -4.76 -21.01 -18.12
N TRP A 568 -4.27 -21.25 -16.90
CA TRP A 568 -2.85 -21.39 -16.61
C TRP A 568 -2.49 -22.78 -16.10
N ASN A 569 -1.29 -23.23 -16.48
CA ASN A 569 -0.70 -24.45 -15.93
C ASN A 569 -0.25 -24.21 -14.49
N LEU A 570 -0.55 -25.17 -13.61
CA LEU A 570 -0.09 -25.19 -12.24
C LEU A 570 1.13 -26.09 -12.14
N ARG A 571 2.30 -25.49 -11.91
CA ARG A 571 3.53 -26.26 -11.61
C ARG A 571 3.37 -27.10 -10.36
N CYS A 572 2.69 -26.54 -9.36
CA CYS A 572 2.47 -27.15 -8.07
C CYS A 572 1.08 -26.75 -7.56
N LEU A 573 0.37 -27.68 -6.95
CA LEU A 573 -0.90 -27.45 -6.26
C LEU A 573 -0.88 -28.21 -4.93
N PHE A 574 -0.95 -27.45 -3.83
CA PHE A 574 -1.12 -27.96 -2.49
C PHE A 574 -2.56 -27.72 -2.02
N VAL A 575 -3.23 -28.75 -1.52
CA VAL A 575 -4.62 -28.67 -1.03
C VAL A 575 -4.67 -29.09 0.43
N HIS A 576 -5.39 -28.30 1.23
CA HIS A 576 -5.77 -28.63 2.59
C HIS A 576 -7.29 -28.80 2.64
N ASP A 577 -7.74 -30.03 2.84
CA ASP A 577 -9.16 -30.36 2.75
C ASP A 577 -9.98 -30.00 4.01
N ALA A 578 -11.25 -30.37 4.02
CA ALA A 578 -12.15 -30.12 5.14
C ALA A 578 -11.83 -30.98 6.38
N ALA A 579 -11.27 -32.19 6.18
CA ALA A 579 -10.87 -33.09 7.25
C ALA A 579 -9.54 -32.67 7.90
N GLY A 580 -8.75 -31.85 7.20
CA GLY A 580 -7.40 -31.45 7.59
C GLY A 580 -6.31 -32.29 6.90
N ASP A 581 -6.70 -33.11 5.93
CA ASP A 581 -5.79 -33.91 5.13
C ASP A 581 -5.17 -33.06 4.02
N ARG A 582 -4.00 -33.50 3.57
CA ARG A 582 -3.10 -32.73 2.70
C ARG A 582 -2.87 -33.49 1.43
N TYR A 583 -2.85 -32.77 0.31
CA TYR A 583 -2.66 -33.34 -1.01
C TYR A 583 -1.69 -32.45 -1.78
N LEU A 584 -0.84 -33.08 -2.61
CA LEU A 584 0.13 -32.38 -3.43
C LEU A 584 0.07 -32.94 -4.86
N ALA A 585 -0.17 -32.06 -5.82
CA ALA A 585 -0.01 -32.34 -7.25
C ALA A 585 1.08 -31.46 -7.86
N GLN A 586 1.68 -31.99 -8.92
CA GLN A 586 2.65 -31.29 -9.75
C GLN A 586 2.17 -31.30 -11.20
N ASP A 587 2.52 -30.25 -11.94
CA ASP A 587 2.28 -30.12 -13.38
C ASP A 587 0.82 -30.37 -13.82
N VAL A 588 -0.12 -29.71 -13.16
CA VAL A 588 -1.55 -29.75 -13.51
C VAL A 588 -1.81 -28.76 -14.66
N MET A 589 -1.94 -29.27 -15.87
CA MET A 589 -2.20 -28.46 -17.07
C MET A 589 -3.54 -27.72 -17.01
N ALA A 590 -3.63 -26.57 -17.69
CA ALA A 590 -4.87 -25.83 -17.86
C ALA A 590 -5.96 -26.71 -18.51
N GLY A 591 -7.19 -26.63 -17.98
CA GLY A 591 -8.36 -27.39 -18.44
C GLY A 591 -8.28 -28.90 -18.23
N ARG A 592 -7.41 -29.39 -17.33
CA ARG A 592 -7.25 -30.83 -17.06
C ARG A 592 -7.65 -31.19 -15.63
N ALA A 593 -8.28 -32.36 -15.51
CA ALA A 593 -8.53 -33.02 -14.24
C ALA A 593 -7.41 -34.02 -13.91
N VAL A 594 -7.04 -34.07 -12.63
CA VAL A 594 -6.07 -35.00 -12.05
C VAL A 594 -6.63 -35.59 -10.77
N THR A 595 -6.13 -36.74 -10.38
CA THR A 595 -6.47 -37.40 -9.12
C THR A 595 -5.24 -37.43 -8.24
N ILE A 596 -5.33 -36.85 -7.04
CA ILE A 596 -4.20 -36.59 -6.15
C ILE A 596 -4.28 -37.51 -4.94
N LYS A 597 -3.19 -38.17 -4.59
CA LYS A 597 -3.14 -39.00 -3.38
C LYS A 597 -2.89 -38.15 -2.14
N LYS A 598 -3.48 -38.57 -1.02
CA LYS A 598 -3.20 -38.02 0.29
C LYS A 598 -1.70 -38.09 0.60
N LEU A 599 -1.17 -36.99 1.12
CA LEU A 599 0.22 -36.83 1.51
C LEU A 599 0.39 -37.21 2.99
N PRO A 600 1.14 -38.28 3.30
CA PRO A 600 1.40 -38.65 4.69
C PRO A 600 2.13 -37.53 5.44
N PRO A 601 1.83 -37.28 6.73
CA PRO A 601 2.48 -36.21 7.50
C PRO A 601 4.02 -36.29 7.51
N GLY A 602 4.59 -37.49 7.51
CA GLY A 602 6.03 -37.72 7.47
C GLY A 602 6.71 -37.37 6.14
N ASP A 603 5.95 -37.37 5.04
CA ASP A 603 6.48 -37.13 3.69
C ASP A 603 6.36 -35.65 3.26
N LEU A 604 5.51 -34.88 3.95
CA LEU A 604 5.25 -33.47 3.66
C LEU A 604 6.54 -32.66 3.57
N HIS A 605 7.45 -32.83 4.53
CA HIS A 605 8.71 -32.08 4.56
C HIS A 605 9.51 -32.29 3.27
N ASN A 606 9.75 -33.55 2.89
CA ASN A 606 10.60 -33.91 1.77
C ASN A 606 9.96 -33.57 0.42
N GLN A 607 8.65 -33.81 0.28
CA GLN A 607 7.94 -33.52 -0.97
C GLN A 607 7.77 -32.02 -1.24
N MET A 608 7.78 -31.19 -0.19
CA MET A 608 7.66 -29.73 -0.33
C MET A 608 8.99 -29.02 -0.62
N ILE A 609 10.15 -29.69 -0.52
CA ILE A 609 11.47 -29.08 -0.75
C ILE A 609 11.57 -28.36 -2.09
N PRO A 610 11.13 -28.91 -3.25
CA PRO A 610 11.21 -28.22 -4.52
C PRO A 610 10.40 -26.91 -4.53
N THR A 611 9.19 -26.95 -3.98
CA THR A 611 8.27 -25.82 -3.90
C THR A 611 8.82 -24.73 -2.98
N THR A 612 9.25 -25.09 -1.77
CA THR A 612 9.80 -24.13 -0.79
C THR A 612 11.11 -23.53 -1.28
N LYS A 613 11.97 -24.32 -1.95
CA LYS A 613 13.19 -23.83 -2.59
C LYS A 613 12.88 -22.82 -3.68
N MET A 614 11.93 -23.12 -4.56
CA MET A 614 11.54 -22.17 -5.62
C MET A 614 11.05 -20.85 -5.04
N ILE A 615 10.19 -20.87 -4.00
CA ILE A 615 9.74 -19.64 -3.32
C ILE A 615 10.93 -18.93 -2.65
N SER A 616 11.84 -19.68 -2.04
CA SER A 616 13.02 -19.15 -1.35
C SER A 616 14.00 -18.47 -2.32
N ASP A 617 14.24 -19.04 -3.50
CA ASP A 617 15.15 -18.48 -4.51
C ASP A 617 14.66 -17.09 -4.98
N HIS A 618 13.34 -16.87 -5.03
CA HIS A 618 12.74 -15.56 -5.33
C HIS A 618 12.68 -14.61 -4.13
N PHE A 619 13.11 -15.06 -2.95
CA PHE A 619 13.24 -14.26 -1.73
C PHE A 619 14.70 -13.93 -1.41
N VAL A 620 15.64 -14.78 -1.82
CA VAL A 620 17.10 -14.59 -1.63
C VAL A 620 17.64 -13.38 -2.39
N ALA A 621 16.94 -12.91 -3.42
CA ALA A 621 17.20 -11.61 -4.03
C ALA A 621 17.16 -10.45 -2.99
N ALA A 622 16.37 -10.59 -1.90
CA ALA A 622 16.29 -9.68 -0.75
C ALA A 622 17.24 -10.01 0.43
N ASN A 623 17.96 -11.14 0.40
CA ASN A 623 18.86 -11.56 1.47
C ASN A 623 20.29 -10.97 1.36
N GLY A 624 20.56 -10.11 0.38
CA GLY A 624 21.81 -9.34 0.28
C GLY A 624 22.06 -8.39 1.46
N LEU A 625 21.06 -8.21 2.33
CA LEU A 625 21.06 -7.34 3.50
C LEU A 625 20.89 -8.10 4.82
N ALA A 626 21.64 -9.21 5.01
CA ALA A 626 22.20 -9.42 6.34
C ALA A 626 23.17 -8.25 6.57
N GLY A 627 22.64 -7.17 7.16
CA GLY A 627 23.41 -5.98 7.47
C GLY A 627 24.71 -6.34 8.19
N SER A 628 25.67 -5.42 8.12
CA SER A 628 26.84 -5.40 9.01
C SER A 628 26.46 -5.95 10.39
N ARG A 629 27.37 -6.70 11.05
CA ARG A 629 27.22 -7.16 12.45
C ARG A 629 26.72 -6.06 13.40
N GLU A 630 26.88 -4.80 13.02
CA GLU A 630 26.40 -3.61 13.71
C GLU A 630 24.88 -3.33 13.61
N ASP A 631 24.21 -3.71 12.51
CA ASP A 631 22.75 -3.60 12.35
C ASP A 631 22.00 -4.68 13.14
N LEU A 632 22.57 -5.89 13.21
CA LEU A 632 22.12 -6.96 14.10
C LEU A 632 22.26 -6.55 15.58
N ARG A 633 23.28 -5.75 15.92
CA ARG A 633 23.53 -5.24 17.29
C ARG A 633 22.54 -4.17 17.72
N LYS A 634 21.83 -3.53 16.78
CA LYS A 634 20.84 -2.47 17.03
C LYS A 634 19.40 -2.94 17.21
N ASN A 635 19.14 -4.26 17.21
CA ASN A 635 17.78 -4.80 17.34
C ASN A 635 16.79 -4.19 16.32
N ARG A 636 17.28 -3.76 15.15
CA ARG A 636 16.42 -3.49 13.99
C ARG A 636 16.03 -4.85 13.45
N SER A 637 15.04 -5.45 14.10
CA SER A 637 14.58 -6.77 13.71
C SER A 637 14.15 -6.71 12.24
N VAL A 638 14.55 -7.77 11.56
CA VAL A 638 14.19 -8.18 10.20
C VAL A 638 12.67 -8.06 9.91
N GLU A 639 11.83 -7.87 10.94
CA GLU A 639 10.39 -7.58 10.87
C GLU A 639 10.03 -6.21 10.30
N ASN A 640 10.96 -5.24 10.29
CA ASN A 640 10.69 -3.89 9.78
C ASN A 640 10.70 -3.75 8.24
N GLN A 641 11.01 -4.82 7.48
CA GLN A 641 11.28 -4.74 6.04
C GLN A 641 10.27 -5.46 5.13
N PHE A 642 9.28 -6.18 5.68
CA PHE A 642 8.44 -7.08 4.87
C PHE A 642 6.99 -6.58 4.71
N SER A 643 6.51 -6.53 3.46
CA SER A 643 5.08 -6.34 3.14
C SER A 643 4.24 -7.53 3.59
N LEU A 644 2.91 -7.41 3.62
CA LEU A 644 2.04 -8.58 3.73
C LEU A 644 2.29 -9.62 2.62
N ILE A 645 2.73 -9.20 1.42
CA ILE A 645 3.11 -10.13 0.36
C ILE A 645 4.34 -10.91 0.81
N GLU A 646 5.37 -10.23 1.31
CA GLU A 646 6.60 -10.86 1.79
C GLU A 646 6.32 -11.76 2.99
N VAL A 647 5.46 -11.37 3.92
CA VAL A 647 5.04 -12.22 5.04
C VAL A 647 4.34 -13.47 4.52
N ASN A 648 3.35 -13.31 3.63
CA ASN A 648 2.61 -14.45 3.09
C ASN A 648 3.55 -15.39 2.31
N LEU A 649 4.41 -14.87 1.44
CA LEU A 649 5.39 -15.68 0.70
C LEU A 649 6.42 -16.31 1.64
N ARG A 650 6.85 -15.60 2.68
CA ARG A 650 7.77 -16.12 3.71
C ARG A 650 7.16 -17.28 4.47
N SER A 651 5.86 -17.27 4.74
CA SER A 651 5.20 -18.41 5.38
C SER A 651 5.39 -19.69 4.55
N PHE A 652 5.40 -19.58 3.22
CA PHE A 652 5.61 -20.71 2.30
C PHE A 652 7.09 -21.03 2.00
N GLN A 653 8.05 -20.38 2.65
CA GLN A 653 9.46 -20.80 2.60
C GLN A 653 9.74 -22.05 3.42
N SER A 654 8.87 -22.37 4.38
CA SER A 654 8.93 -23.60 5.14
C SER A 654 7.66 -24.41 4.95
N TRP A 655 7.80 -25.74 5.01
CA TRP A 655 6.67 -26.68 4.95
C TRP A 655 5.62 -26.40 6.05
N SER A 656 6.03 -25.82 7.18
CA SER A 656 5.14 -25.46 8.29
C SER A 656 4.12 -24.37 7.93
N GLY A 657 4.38 -23.48 6.96
CA GLY A 657 3.37 -22.51 6.52
C GLY A 657 2.26 -23.15 5.73
N PHE A 658 2.56 -24.17 4.93
CA PHE A 658 1.55 -25.00 4.26
C PHE A 658 0.68 -25.75 5.27
N ASP A 659 1.28 -26.20 6.37
CA ASP A 659 0.58 -26.88 7.47
C ASP A 659 -0.38 -25.95 8.24
N GLN A 660 -0.08 -24.66 8.27
CA GLN A 660 -0.88 -23.62 8.93
C GLN A 660 -2.00 -23.05 8.03
N MET A 661 -2.10 -23.51 6.78
CA MET A 661 -3.16 -23.05 5.89
C MET A 661 -4.54 -23.38 6.49
N PRO A 662 -5.55 -22.53 6.29
CA PRO A 662 -6.92 -22.85 6.67
C PRO A 662 -7.39 -24.15 6.02
N ARG A 663 -8.32 -24.87 6.67
CA ARG A 663 -9.05 -25.96 6.01
C ARG A 663 -9.83 -25.41 4.82
N ARG A 664 -10.15 -26.29 3.87
CA ARG A 664 -10.85 -25.93 2.62
C ARG A 664 -10.12 -24.82 1.84
N SER A 665 -8.79 -24.94 1.75
CA SER A 665 -7.98 -23.99 1.01
C SER A 665 -6.93 -24.69 0.18
N TYR A 666 -6.39 -23.97 -0.81
CA TYR A 666 -5.31 -24.44 -1.64
C TYR A 666 -4.34 -23.32 -1.98
N MET A 667 -3.12 -23.71 -2.33
CA MET A 667 -2.07 -22.86 -2.82
C MET A 667 -1.51 -23.48 -4.08
N ALA A 668 -1.34 -22.67 -5.13
CA ALA A 668 -0.74 -23.13 -6.38
C ALA A 668 0.39 -22.19 -6.82
N ILE A 669 1.32 -22.75 -7.59
CA ILE A 669 2.34 -21.98 -8.30
C ILE A 669 2.07 -22.09 -9.79
N ILE A 670 1.94 -20.94 -10.43
CA ILE A 670 1.57 -20.83 -11.84
C ILE A 670 2.85 -20.72 -12.68
N ASP A 671 2.92 -21.48 -13.78
CA ASP A 671 4.07 -21.46 -14.71
C ASP A 671 4.11 -20.24 -15.64
N GLN A 672 2.95 -19.64 -15.86
CA GLN A 672 2.73 -18.55 -16.80
C GLN A 672 2.31 -17.28 -16.05
N ASP A 673 2.39 -16.15 -16.74
CA ASP A 673 1.90 -14.88 -16.23
C ASP A 673 0.36 -14.90 -16.09
N PRO A 674 -0.21 -14.75 -14.87
CA PRO A 674 -1.64 -14.80 -14.65
C PRO A 674 -2.36 -13.48 -15.03
N GLY A 675 -1.86 -12.77 -16.04
CA GLY A 675 -2.40 -11.48 -16.47
C GLY A 675 -2.00 -10.31 -15.57
N ILE A 676 -0.76 -10.31 -15.05
CA ILE A 676 -0.22 -9.19 -14.28
C ILE A 676 -0.09 -7.96 -15.18
N GLU A 677 -0.77 -6.88 -14.81
CA GLU A 677 -0.67 -5.63 -15.55
C GLU A 677 0.69 -4.94 -15.32
N ARG A 678 1.36 -4.59 -16.43
CA ARG A 678 2.65 -3.89 -16.43
C ARG A 678 2.61 -2.56 -17.20
N GLY A 679 1.43 -2.19 -17.71
CA GLY A 679 1.25 -0.96 -18.48
C GLY A 679 1.73 -1.03 -19.94
N CYS A 680 2.48 -2.06 -20.32
CA CYS A 680 2.99 -2.24 -21.68
C CYS A 680 3.37 -3.70 -21.92
N SER A 681 3.65 -4.06 -23.18
CA SER A 681 4.15 -5.39 -23.52
C SER A 681 5.58 -5.57 -23.02
N THR A 682 5.82 -6.66 -22.28
CA THR A 682 7.14 -7.01 -21.77
C THR A 682 7.46 -8.48 -22.02
N SER A 683 8.74 -8.82 -22.04
CA SER A 683 9.20 -10.21 -21.92
C SER A 683 9.52 -10.51 -20.46
N ASP A 684 8.73 -11.35 -19.82
CA ASP A 684 8.88 -11.69 -18.41
C ASP A 684 9.86 -12.85 -18.21
N THR A 685 10.77 -12.73 -17.24
CA THR A 685 11.81 -13.73 -16.99
C THR A 685 12.05 -13.99 -15.51
N GLY A 686 12.07 -15.27 -15.14
CA GLY A 686 12.34 -15.72 -13.77
C GLY A 686 11.27 -15.28 -12.78
N SER A 687 10.01 -15.12 -13.20
CA SER A 687 8.94 -14.64 -12.34
C SER A 687 8.35 -15.72 -11.45
N LEU A 688 7.79 -15.31 -10.31
CA LEU A 688 7.05 -16.16 -9.39
C LEU A 688 5.61 -15.69 -9.27
N HIS A 689 4.67 -16.59 -9.53
CA HIS A 689 3.25 -16.34 -9.41
C HIS A 689 2.61 -17.36 -8.47
N VAL A 690 2.20 -16.89 -7.28
CA VAL A 690 1.50 -17.70 -6.29
C VAL A 690 0.00 -17.41 -6.36
N LEU A 691 -0.81 -18.46 -6.36
CA LEU A 691 -2.27 -18.40 -6.28
C LEU A 691 -2.70 -19.01 -4.95
N ILE A 692 -3.65 -18.38 -4.26
CA ILE A 692 -4.30 -18.90 -3.05
C ILE A 692 -5.81 -18.81 -3.27
N GLY A 693 -6.54 -19.86 -2.88
CA GLY A 693 -8.00 -19.83 -2.92
C GLY A 693 -8.63 -20.73 -1.86
N GLN A 694 -9.95 -20.62 -1.78
CA GLN A 694 -10.82 -21.39 -0.89
C GLN A 694 -11.93 -22.04 -1.72
N TYR A 695 -12.50 -23.14 -1.22
CA TYR A 695 -13.50 -23.93 -1.95
C TYR A 695 -14.52 -24.59 -1.02
#